data_AF-A0A3A0BGH8-F1
#
_entry.id   AF-A0A3A0BGH8-F1
#
_cell.length_a   1.000
_cell.length_b   1.000
_cell.length_c   1.000
_cell.angle_alpha   90.00
_cell.angle_beta   90.00
_cell.angle_gamma   90.00
#
_symmetry.space_group_name_H-M   'P 1'
#
loop_
_entity.id
_entity.type
_entity.pdbx_description
1 polymer ?
#
loop_
_entity_poly.entity_id
_entity_poly.type
_entity_poly.pdbx_seq_one_letter_code
_entity_poly.pdbx_strand_id
1 'polypeptide(L)'
;AALFGCATLPLFYWAARAYVRPAGALLGLALLALSPWHLWASRLAEVWIAVPLLLLAALGAGARAQQTGDLRWAALAGGSLGLLLAQPIALQGATLVYLGTAAGLTAWALRRDGRRTAWPALAITLGSALVTGLPLAPSAGRGAAAALGADTAGWWAGVAALLHGGGAPLALFLESPLLPPFLSAAALAGLLTSAGARRRRDALLPPAGLLIYLAIGPEARLPALAALAWLPFLYVGAAVALDQIASAFDAAWARLVALPRGLAVSLALLLALLGPQVIALQRQWRAPASGQAAVEVAMGRYLASCLAGHTAGDPAEDPAGDLCTQIGAGAPIFYVPPAVLAHPATQLLLGAAQDASRVQALDVGRDLLPTASPQGSLVYLVGIDNQPLIDLLQQLYPGAQVHAEPRDQAGPSLFLVYAIRRDEVIAHQGLAGSYRAGDSQGMHQDGPLAFAWAGDPPQTPPFEVAWEGSLLLPVAGSYLFQIEGIAPHAPDPVVSMQLDGRLLLDTSLGLVEQRQQLAQGYAHLSLRYRTASAPGDWAIRWQPPGGANEPIPREVLYSPPLPNIGLIGTYHAGDSWQGPALTVRKDLVLGAPVDVPPPYSVVWRGHLAVPRAGETLFAVTANGPVQMTVAGQPLLDYAPPAQVGDGPSFSQASIVLARGWQPVEVRYAPPQGQPDLRLLWQPPGSSPMNLLSRYLLPTTAEVTTGDVPLPPAPELIDAHLGDDRFALSTSMEVYQPARTLPPQSLPPLLADLRRTVGSVCGAGQAQFNLPHGLALDADAGRLYVADTGNRRVVALDVATGDFVQVYAAEFQEPVDVALAPDGTLLVLDALAAALFRIDLATGEVAPLAVQTGFYRPRGLAVDTGGMIAVADTGGGRVVLLDASGALLAQFGGPATLLGQGQPVDTLAAGETLWTVTAENGRLWRLDVMGSLAALPRSNTIDGPHLAGLPDGDFFLSSPAGRTLLYVAANGQPLAQVAHGGSLAAPTGVAAARHAGAVTLAVADSATCQVTIWQVALDQVARE
;
A
#
# COMPACT_ATOMS: atom_id res chain seq x y z
N ALA A 1 34.66 20.45 25.27
CA ALA A 1 34.49 19.19 24.50
C ALA A 1 35.02 19.33 23.08
N ALA A 2 34.48 20.22 22.23
CA ALA A 2 34.95 20.42 20.85
C ALA A 2 36.44 20.80 20.71
N LEU A 3 36.96 21.69 21.58
CA LEU A 3 38.39 22.04 21.65
C LEU A 3 39.31 20.87 22.03
N PHE A 4 38.81 19.91 22.81
CA PHE A 4 39.55 18.68 23.16
C PHE A 4 39.58 17.72 21.96
N GLY A 5 38.48 17.61 21.21
CA GLY A 5 38.40 16.80 19.98
C GLY A 5 39.34 17.27 18.87
N CYS A 6 39.42 18.58 18.61
CA CYS A 6 40.36 19.11 17.62
C CYS A 6 41.84 18.92 18.01
N ALA A 7 42.15 18.84 19.31
CA ALA A 7 43.51 18.54 19.78
C ALA A 7 43.88 17.04 19.68
N THR A 8 42.89 16.13 19.74
CA THR A 8 43.13 14.68 19.72
C THR A 8 43.57 14.13 18.37
N LEU A 9 43.14 14.72 17.24
CA LEU A 9 43.54 14.30 15.89
C LEU A 9 45.04 14.56 15.58
N PRO A 10 45.61 15.75 15.85
CA PRO A 10 47.05 16.00 15.76
C PRO A 10 47.87 15.13 16.73
N LEU A 11 47.36 14.91 17.95
CA LEU A 11 48.02 14.06 18.96
C LEU A 11 47.99 12.57 18.58
N PHE A 12 46.90 12.09 17.98
CA PHE A 12 46.80 10.73 17.45
C PHE A 12 47.75 10.54 16.25
N TYR A 13 47.81 11.51 15.34
CA TYR A 13 48.76 11.49 14.23
C TYR A 13 50.23 11.51 14.72
N TRP A 14 50.53 12.30 15.76
CA TRP A 14 51.84 12.31 16.40
C TRP A 14 52.18 10.99 17.13
N ALA A 15 51.20 10.40 17.83
CA ALA A 15 51.33 9.10 18.49
C ALA A 15 51.50 7.93 17.49
N ALA A 16 50.79 7.98 16.36
CA ALA A 16 50.95 7.02 15.25
C ALA A 16 52.32 7.14 14.58
N ARG A 17 52.90 8.34 14.48
CA ARG A 17 54.30 8.51 14.07
C ARG A 17 55.31 7.94 15.07
N ALA A 18 54.96 7.88 16.35
CA ALA A 18 55.79 7.32 17.42
C ALA A 18 55.54 5.82 17.69
N TYR A 19 54.75 5.14 16.84
CA TYR A 19 54.28 3.75 17.04
C TYR A 19 55.40 2.69 17.13
N VAL A 20 56.65 3.07 16.87
CA VAL A 20 57.82 2.20 17.07
C VAL A 20 58.22 2.08 18.55
N ARG A 21 57.71 2.96 19.43
CA ARG A 21 57.97 2.95 20.88
C ARG A 21 56.71 2.58 21.70
N PRO A 22 56.83 1.78 22.78
CA PRO A 22 55.67 1.28 23.53
C PRO A 22 54.78 2.38 24.11
N ALA A 23 55.38 3.49 24.58
CA ALA A 23 54.66 4.59 25.19
C ALA A 23 53.83 5.42 24.17
N GLY A 24 54.32 5.57 22.94
CA GLY A 24 53.59 6.25 21.87
C GLY A 24 52.39 5.42 21.38
N ALA A 25 52.55 4.09 21.34
CA ALA A 25 51.48 3.17 20.97
C ALA A 25 50.37 3.11 22.05
N LEU A 26 50.72 3.13 23.34
CA LEU A 26 49.76 3.19 24.45
C LEU A 26 48.95 4.49 24.42
N LEU A 27 49.60 5.62 24.15
CA LEU A 27 48.94 6.92 24.05
C LEU A 27 47.98 6.96 22.84
N GLY A 28 48.38 6.40 21.71
CA GLY A 28 47.52 6.28 20.52
C GLY A 28 46.28 5.41 20.78
N LEU A 29 46.42 4.30 21.50
CA LEU A 29 45.31 3.44 21.91
C LEU A 29 44.34 4.12 22.86
N ALA A 30 44.85 4.86 23.85
CA ALA A 30 44.02 5.60 24.79
C ALA A 30 43.21 6.72 24.09
N LEU A 31 43.82 7.42 23.13
CA LEU A 31 43.14 8.44 22.32
C LEU A 31 42.09 7.84 21.38
N LEU A 32 42.36 6.67 20.80
CA LEU A 32 41.40 5.94 19.96
C LEU A 32 40.20 5.42 20.78
N ALA A 33 40.44 4.94 22.00
CA ALA A 33 39.42 4.46 22.93
C ALA A 33 38.54 5.59 23.50
N LEU A 34 39.05 6.83 23.58
CA LEU A 34 38.27 8.01 23.98
C LEU A 34 37.48 8.65 22.82
N SER A 35 37.81 8.33 21.57
CA SER A 35 37.14 8.89 20.38
C SER A 35 35.62 8.60 20.29
N PRO A 36 35.10 7.42 20.69
CA PRO A 36 33.66 7.16 20.64
C PRO A 36 32.89 7.95 21.70
N TRP A 37 33.53 8.30 22.82
CA TRP A 37 32.90 9.00 23.94
C TRP A 37 32.70 10.50 23.68
N HIS A 38 33.29 11.06 22.62
CA HIS A 38 33.12 12.47 22.23
C HIS A 38 32.20 12.68 21.02
N LEU A 39 31.87 11.62 20.26
CA LEU A 39 30.97 11.66 19.10
C LEU A 39 29.50 11.42 19.47
N TRP A 40 29.11 11.76 20.70
CA TRP A 40 27.74 11.57 21.20
C TRP A 40 26.73 12.63 20.71
N ALA A 41 26.99 13.25 19.55
CA ALA A 41 26.07 14.17 18.87
C ALA A 41 25.54 13.64 17.52
N SER A 42 25.96 12.45 17.07
CA SER A 42 25.33 11.77 15.94
C SER A 42 25.13 10.29 16.29
N ARG A 43 23.89 9.79 16.22
CA ARG A 43 23.55 8.37 16.42
C ARG A 43 24.10 7.44 15.30
N LEU A 44 25.10 7.89 14.53
CA LEU A 44 25.69 7.23 13.37
C LEU A 44 27.24 7.24 13.40
N ALA A 45 27.87 7.23 14.58
CA ALA A 45 29.32 7.02 14.65
C ALA A 45 29.66 5.57 14.22
N GLU A 46 30.05 5.43 12.96
CA GLU A 46 30.32 4.17 12.27
C GLU A 46 31.45 3.33 12.90
N VAL A 47 31.10 2.10 13.27
CA VAL A 47 32.00 1.04 13.81
C VAL A 47 33.14 0.67 12.83
N TRP A 48 32.95 0.98 11.54
CA TRP A 48 33.79 0.52 10.43
C TRP A 48 35.20 1.15 10.38
N ILE A 49 35.44 2.28 11.06
CA ILE A 49 36.78 2.93 11.09
C ILE A 49 37.61 2.42 12.29
N ALA A 50 36.99 2.22 13.45
CA ALA A 50 37.70 1.84 14.67
C ALA A 50 38.14 0.36 14.67
N VAL A 51 37.31 -0.53 14.11
CA VAL A 51 37.57 -1.98 14.10
C VAL A 51 38.82 -2.34 13.27
N PRO A 52 39.00 -1.89 12.02
CA PRO A 52 40.21 -2.19 11.25
C PRO A 52 41.48 -1.64 11.90
N LEU A 53 41.42 -0.46 12.51
CA LEU A 53 42.57 0.18 13.17
C LEU A 53 42.99 -0.57 14.44
N LEU A 54 42.04 -1.00 15.27
CA LEU A 54 42.31 -1.82 16.47
C LEU A 54 42.83 -3.21 16.10
N LEU A 55 42.33 -3.81 15.02
CA LEU A 55 42.79 -5.10 14.53
C LEU A 55 44.23 -5.01 13.98
N LEU A 56 44.54 -3.97 13.19
CA LEU A 56 45.89 -3.68 12.72
C LEU A 56 46.85 -3.40 13.89
N ALA A 57 46.39 -2.70 14.92
CA ALA A 57 47.19 -2.45 16.11
C ALA A 57 47.47 -3.74 16.90
N ALA A 58 46.46 -4.61 17.08
CA ALA A 58 46.61 -5.89 17.76
C ALA A 58 47.60 -6.81 17.03
N LEU A 59 47.47 -6.93 15.71
CA LEU A 59 48.34 -7.76 14.87
C LEU A 59 49.77 -7.19 14.78
N GLY A 60 49.90 -5.88 14.60
CA GLY A 60 51.19 -5.19 14.53
C GLY A 60 51.96 -5.28 15.85
N ALA A 61 51.30 -5.02 16.98
CA ALA A 61 51.90 -5.13 18.32
C ALA A 61 52.23 -6.59 18.67
N GLY A 62 51.37 -7.55 18.30
CA GLY A 62 51.59 -8.99 18.53
C GLY A 62 52.81 -9.52 17.77
N ALA A 63 52.92 -9.16 16.48
CA ALA A 63 54.09 -9.52 15.67
C ALA A 63 55.38 -8.90 16.22
N ARG A 64 55.31 -7.64 16.69
CA ARG A 64 56.45 -6.94 17.32
C ARG A 64 56.84 -7.60 18.64
N ALA A 65 55.89 -7.95 19.49
CA ALA A 65 56.12 -8.66 20.75
C ALA A 65 56.81 -10.00 20.53
N GLN A 66 56.40 -10.73 19.50
CA GLN A 66 56.96 -12.02 19.15
C GLN A 66 58.38 -11.91 18.58
N GLN A 67 58.68 -10.83 17.84
CA GLN A 67 60.03 -10.56 17.34
C GLN A 67 60.99 -10.07 18.43
N THR A 68 60.54 -9.23 19.37
CA THR A 68 61.43 -8.57 20.34
C THR A 68 61.45 -9.25 21.71
N GLY A 69 60.47 -10.10 22.02
CA GLY A 69 60.29 -10.72 23.33
C GLY A 69 59.87 -9.76 24.44
N ASP A 70 59.54 -8.49 24.11
CA ASP A 70 59.16 -7.48 25.08
C ASP A 70 57.67 -7.60 25.43
N LEU A 71 57.41 -7.97 26.69
CA LEU A 71 56.08 -8.20 27.26
C LEU A 71 55.18 -6.96 27.19
N ARG A 72 55.73 -5.75 27.05
CA ARG A 72 54.95 -4.51 26.90
C ARG A 72 54.17 -4.48 25.59
N TRP A 73 54.74 -5.01 24.51
CA TRP A 73 54.05 -5.12 23.22
C TRP A 73 52.99 -6.22 23.23
N ALA A 74 53.22 -7.31 23.99
CA ALA A 74 52.22 -8.37 24.18
C ALA A 74 51.01 -7.84 24.97
N ALA A 75 51.25 -7.04 26.01
CA ALA A 75 50.19 -6.36 26.76
C ALA A 75 49.40 -5.38 25.89
N LEU A 76 50.08 -4.68 24.97
CA LEU A 76 49.44 -3.76 24.02
C LEU A 76 48.54 -4.48 23.00
N ALA A 77 49.02 -5.61 22.48
CA ALA A 77 48.26 -6.47 21.58
C ALA A 77 47.01 -7.01 22.27
N GLY A 78 47.16 -7.50 23.52
CA GLY A 78 46.04 -7.98 24.33
C GLY A 78 45.03 -6.88 24.68
N GLY A 79 45.49 -5.67 25.03
CA GLY A 79 44.61 -4.53 25.32
C GLY A 79 43.81 -4.05 24.10
N SER A 80 44.44 -4.04 22.92
CA SER A 80 43.77 -3.69 21.64
C SER A 80 42.69 -4.70 21.27
N LEU A 81 42.98 -5.98 21.47
CA LEU A 81 42.03 -7.07 21.23
C LEU A 81 40.87 -7.05 22.25
N GLY A 82 41.16 -6.74 23.53
CA GLY A 82 40.15 -6.60 24.57
C GLY A 82 39.17 -5.45 24.31
N LEU A 83 39.65 -4.29 23.84
CA LEU A 83 38.80 -3.16 23.46
C LEU A 83 37.95 -3.43 22.22
N LEU A 84 38.49 -4.20 21.25
CA LEU A 84 37.74 -4.67 20.09
C LEU A 84 36.54 -5.54 20.50
N LEU A 85 36.73 -6.37 21.54
CA LEU A 85 35.73 -7.32 22.04
C LEU A 85 34.77 -6.74 23.09
N ALA A 86 35.03 -5.54 23.60
CA ALA A 86 34.17 -4.84 24.56
C ALA A 86 33.00 -4.06 23.92
N GLN A 87 32.81 -4.17 22.59
CA GLN A 87 31.71 -3.51 21.88
C GLN A 87 30.37 -4.24 22.16
N PRO A 88 29.25 -3.54 22.41
CA PRO A 88 28.12 -4.11 23.16
C PRO A 88 27.22 -5.06 22.37
N ILE A 89 27.47 -5.28 21.07
CA ILE A 89 26.55 -5.99 20.21
C ILE A 89 27.01 -7.44 20.10
N ALA A 90 26.28 -8.29 20.82
CA ALA A 90 26.38 -9.75 20.87
C ALA A 90 27.59 -10.28 21.65
N LEU A 91 27.37 -10.69 22.90
CA LEU A 91 28.03 -11.83 23.57
C LEU A 91 27.55 -11.90 25.04
N GLN A 92 26.29 -12.30 25.25
CA GLN A 92 25.82 -12.76 26.57
C GLN A 92 25.97 -14.28 26.64
N GLY A 93 26.77 -14.79 27.58
CA GLY A 93 26.97 -16.22 27.84
C GLY A 93 28.36 -16.76 27.51
N ALA A 94 28.84 -16.61 26.27
CA ALA A 94 30.15 -17.15 25.86
C ALA A 94 31.35 -16.40 26.48
N THR A 95 31.15 -15.16 26.93
CA THR A 95 32.20 -14.32 27.55
C THR A 95 32.72 -14.91 28.87
N LEU A 96 31.88 -15.59 29.65
CA LEU A 96 32.30 -16.22 30.91
C LEU A 96 33.11 -17.50 30.68
N VAL A 97 32.75 -18.29 29.67
CA VAL A 97 33.50 -19.49 29.26
C VAL A 97 34.84 -19.11 28.65
N TYR A 98 34.89 -18.01 27.88
CA TYR A 98 36.11 -17.50 27.27
C TYR A 98 37.05 -16.83 28.28
N LEU A 99 36.52 -16.07 29.25
CA LEU A 99 37.33 -15.53 30.35
C LEU A 99 37.85 -16.63 31.27
N GLY A 100 37.08 -17.70 31.52
CA GLY A 100 37.53 -18.86 32.28
C GLY A 100 38.64 -19.65 31.57
N THR A 101 38.53 -19.82 30.24
CA THR A 101 39.56 -20.50 29.45
C THR A 101 40.80 -19.63 29.24
N ALA A 102 40.66 -18.33 29.03
CA ALA A 102 41.78 -17.38 29.00
C ALA A 102 42.50 -17.32 30.35
N ALA A 103 41.78 -17.25 31.48
CA ALA A 103 42.38 -17.31 32.82
C ALA A 103 43.09 -18.65 33.08
N GLY A 104 42.49 -19.77 32.65
CA GLY A 104 43.09 -21.11 32.75
C GLY A 104 44.36 -21.27 31.91
N LEU A 105 44.37 -20.76 30.67
CA LEU A 105 45.52 -20.78 29.77
C LEU A 105 46.64 -19.83 30.24
N THR A 106 46.29 -18.70 30.84
CA THR A 106 47.26 -17.74 31.39
C THR A 106 47.87 -18.29 32.69
N ALA A 107 47.07 -18.92 33.56
CA ALA A 107 47.56 -19.63 34.74
C ALA A 107 48.45 -20.84 34.38
N TRP A 108 48.13 -21.55 33.30
CA TRP A 108 48.94 -22.64 32.76
C TRP A 108 50.27 -22.14 32.16
N ALA A 109 50.24 -21.06 31.39
CA ALA A 109 51.45 -20.43 30.83
C ALA A 109 52.38 -19.86 31.92
N LEU A 110 51.83 -19.27 32.98
CA LEU A 110 52.59 -18.72 34.11
C LEU A 110 53.19 -19.81 35.03
N ARG A 111 52.61 -21.01 35.06
CA ARG A 111 53.15 -22.17 35.83
C ARG A 111 54.38 -22.79 35.16
N ARG A 112 54.57 -22.58 33.85
CA ARG A 112 55.59 -23.26 33.04
C ARG A 112 57.00 -22.66 33.21
N ASP A 113 57.12 -21.41 33.64
CA ASP A 113 58.41 -20.69 33.73
C ASP A 113 58.90 -20.39 35.16
N GLY A 114 58.25 -20.92 36.21
CA GLY A 114 58.78 -20.91 37.58
C GLY A 114 59.01 -19.53 38.25
N ARG A 115 58.56 -18.43 37.65
CA ARG A 115 58.77 -17.06 38.20
C ARG A 115 57.60 -16.63 39.07
N ARG A 116 57.87 -16.40 40.37
CA ARG A 116 56.88 -16.09 41.43
C ARG A 116 56.26 -14.68 41.40
N THR A 117 56.49 -13.85 40.39
CA THR A 117 56.04 -12.44 40.38
C THR A 117 55.00 -12.15 39.30
N ALA A 118 53.85 -12.83 39.36
CA ALA A 118 52.73 -12.60 38.44
C ALA A 118 51.39 -12.29 39.13
N TRP A 119 51.42 -11.97 40.43
CA TRP A 119 50.21 -11.59 41.17
C TRP A 119 49.56 -10.26 40.73
N PRO A 120 50.28 -9.21 40.26
CA PRO A 120 49.64 -7.97 39.83
C PRO A 120 48.83 -8.11 38.54
N ALA A 121 49.31 -8.92 37.59
CA ALA A 121 48.62 -9.15 36.31
C ALA A 121 47.35 -10.00 36.49
N LEU A 122 47.39 -11.01 37.37
CA LEU A 122 46.21 -11.82 37.71
C LEU A 122 45.14 -10.97 38.44
N ALA A 123 45.56 -10.08 39.35
CA ALA A 123 44.67 -9.19 40.10
C ALA A 123 44.00 -8.11 39.23
N ILE A 124 44.70 -7.57 38.23
CA ILE A 124 44.13 -6.61 37.27
C ILE A 124 43.11 -7.31 36.36
N THR A 125 43.40 -8.54 35.92
CA THR A 125 42.48 -9.30 35.04
C THR A 125 41.23 -9.77 35.80
N LEU A 126 41.36 -10.22 37.05
CA LEU A 126 40.24 -10.58 37.93
C LEU A 126 39.45 -9.35 38.42
N GLY A 127 40.12 -8.24 38.72
CA GLY A 127 39.49 -6.98 39.10
C GLY A 127 38.65 -6.37 37.97
N SER A 128 39.13 -6.47 36.74
CA SER A 128 38.39 -6.02 35.54
C SER A 128 37.15 -6.87 35.26
N ALA A 129 37.20 -8.18 35.55
CA ALA A 129 36.07 -9.09 35.43
C ALA A 129 35.01 -8.89 36.53
N LEU A 130 35.42 -8.49 37.74
CA LEU A 130 34.51 -8.19 38.85
C LEU A 130 33.79 -6.84 38.68
N VAL A 131 34.46 -5.82 38.14
CA VAL A 131 33.88 -4.49 37.89
C VAL A 131 32.87 -4.51 36.74
N THR A 132 33.02 -5.43 35.77
CA THR A 132 32.09 -5.58 34.64
C THR A 132 30.88 -6.49 34.92
N GLY A 133 30.90 -7.24 36.03
CA GLY A 133 29.78 -8.11 36.46
C GLY A 133 28.70 -7.45 37.34
N LEU A 134 28.86 -6.18 37.72
CA LEU A 134 27.92 -5.42 38.54
C LEU A 134 27.26 -4.32 37.68
N PRO A 135 26.34 -4.65 36.76
CA PRO A 135 24.93 -4.75 37.16
C PRO A 135 24.09 -5.67 36.24
N LEU A 136 23.90 -6.95 36.59
CA LEU A 136 22.86 -7.79 35.97
C LEU A 136 22.14 -8.64 37.03
N ALA A 137 21.25 -7.98 37.77
CA ALA A 137 20.02 -8.54 38.30
C ALA A 137 19.00 -7.38 38.32
N PRO A 138 17.72 -7.51 37.89
CA PRO A 138 16.92 -8.73 37.74
C PRO A 138 16.10 -8.85 36.44
N SER A 139 15.99 -10.05 35.86
CA SER A 139 14.80 -10.50 35.09
C SER A 139 14.94 -11.97 34.66
N ALA A 140 15.13 -12.85 35.63
CA ALA A 140 14.83 -14.27 35.43
C ALA A 140 14.28 -14.81 36.75
N GLY A 141 12.96 -14.70 36.89
CA GLY A 141 12.23 -15.34 37.98
C GLY A 141 12.31 -16.86 37.87
N ARG A 142 12.61 -17.48 39.01
CA ARG A 142 12.14 -18.80 39.48
C ARG A 142 12.13 -19.94 38.44
N GLY A 143 13.24 -20.69 38.40
CA GLY A 143 13.27 -22.01 37.79
C GLY A 143 14.54 -22.84 38.04
N ALA A 144 15.69 -22.19 38.25
CA ALA A 144 16.98 -22.90 38.30
C ALA A 144 17.59 -23.06 39.71
N ALA A 145 16.77 -22.97 40.78
CA ALA A 145 17.27 -23.00 42.16
C ALA A 145 17.14 -24.35 42.87
N ALA A 146 16.74 -25.43 42.18
CA ALA A 146 16.42 -26.71 42.84
C ALA A 146 17.38 -27.88 42.53
N ALA A 147 18.48 -27.69 41.78
CA ALA A 147 19.34 -28.81 41.37
C ALA A 147 20.83 -28.65 41.73
N LEU A 148 21.15 -27.86 42.75
CA LEU A 148 22.51 -27.75 43.29
C LEU A 148 22.55 -28.28 44.73
N GLY A 149 22.24 -29.57 44.86
CA GLY A 149 22.66 -30.39 45.99
C GLY A 149 24.04 -30.98 45.69
N ALA A 150 24.94 -30.90 46.67
CA ALA A 150 26.37 -31.15 46.55
C ALA A 150 26.73 -32.56 46.05
N ASP A 151 27.31 -32.65 44.85
CA ASP A 151 28.39 -33.59 44.52
C ASP A 151 29.02 -33.23 43.16
N THR A 152 30.33 -33.43 43.01
CA THR A 152 31.15 -33.04 41.85
C THR A 152 30.81 -33.78 40.54
N ALA A 153 29.82 -34.68 40.56
CA ALA A 153 29.25 -35.34 39.39
C ALA A 153 28.22 -34.49 38.62
N GLY A 154 27.70 -33.39 39.20
CA GLY A 154 26.69 -32.53 38.54
C GLY A 154 27.23 -31.66 37.39
N TRP A 155 28.54 -31.39 37.34
CA TRP A 155 29.12 -30.49 36.33
C TRP A 155 29.12 -31.11 34.93
N TRP A 156 29.38 -32.41 34.82
CA TRP A 156 29.36 -33.13 33.54
C TRP A 156 27.94 -33.43 33.03
N ALA A 157 26.96 -33.59 33.92
CA ALA A 157 25.56 -33.71 33.53
C ALA A 157 25.00 -32.38 32.95
N GLY A 158 25.46 -31.23 33.46
CA GLY A 158 25.13 -29.91 32.89
C GLY A 158 25.76 -29.67 31.51
N VAL A 159 26.99 -30.15 31.29
CA VAL A 159 27.67 -30.06 29.98
C VAL A 159 27.04 -31.04 28.97
N ALA A 160 26.64 -32.24 29.40
CA ALA A 160 25.94 -33.20 28.54
C ALA A 160 24.53 -32.72 28.15
N ALA A 161 23.81 -32.03 29.04
CA ALA A 161 22.50 -31.42 28.72
C ALA A 161 22.63 -30.28 27.69
N LEU A 162 23.72 -29.50 27.72
CA LEU A 162 24.05 -28.48 26.72
C LEU A 162 24.39 -29.05 25.33
N LEU A 163 24.88 -30.29 25.27
CA LEU A 163 25.27 -30.95 24.03
C LEU A 163 24.20 -31.90 23.46
N HIS A 164 23.14 -32.23 24.20
CA HIS A 164 22.03 -33.09 23.74
C HIS A 164 20.65 -32.38 23.70
N GLY A 165 20.56 -31.12 24.11
CA GLY A 165 19.38 -30.28 23.86
C GLY A 165 19.37 -29.75 22.42
N GLY A 166 18.54 -30.35 21.56
CA GLY A 166 18.28 -30.03 20.15
C GLY A 166 18.84 -28.71 19.56
N GLY A 167 19.78 -28.87 18.63
CA GLY A 167 19.85 -28.11 17.35
C GLY A 167 20.30 -26.65 17.32
N ALA A 168 20.04 -25.81 18.33
CA ALA A 168 20.18 -24.36 18.14
C ALA A 168 21.62 -23.79 18.25
N PRO A 169 22.50 -24.20 19.20
CA PRO A 169 23.77 -23.50 19.40
C PRO A 169 24.85 -23.82 18.35
N LEU A 170 24.88 -25.06 17.86
CA LEU A 170 25.86 -25.49 16.86
C LEU A 170 25.52 -24.94 15.46
N ALA A 171 24.22 -24.82 15.14
CA ALA A 171 23.74 -24.17 13.92
C ALA A 171 24.06 -22.67 13.91
N LEU A 172 23.84 -21.96 15.03
CA LEU A 172 24.23 -20.55 15.19
C LEU A 172 25.75 -20.32 15.07
N PHE A 173 26.57 -21.30 15.46
CA PHE A 173 28.03 -21.23 15.31
C PHE A 173 28.48 -21.53 13.88
N LEU A 174 27.83 -22.47 13.20
CA LEU A 174 28.10 -22.84 11.80
C LEU A 174 27.59 -21.80 10.79
N GLU A 175 26.53 -21.06 11.15
CA GLU A 175 25.97 -19.95 10.36
C GLU A 175 26.58 -18.58 10.72
N SER A 176 27.52 -18.53 11.67
CA SER A 176 28.15 -17.28 12.07
C SER A 176 29.02 -16.72 10.93
N PRO A 177 28.81 -15.46 10.48
CA PRO A 177 29.66 -14.82 9.48
C PRO A 177 31.10 -14.60 9.96
N LEU A 178 31.38 -14.86 11.24
CA LEU A 178 32.71 -14.77 11.85
C LEU A 178 33.48 -16.11 11.86
N LEU A 179 32.83 -17.23 11.50
CA LEU A 179 33.48 -18.53 11.43
C LEU A 179 34.57 -18.62 10.33
N PRO A 180 34.35 -18.11 9.09
CA PRO A 180 35.39 -18.11 8.06
C PRO A 180 36.61 -17.23 8.39
N PRO A 181 36.46 -16.00 8.94
CA PRO A 181 37.60 -15.23 9.45
C PRO A 181 38.34 -15.92 10.59
N PHE A 182 37.63 -16.58 11.51
CA PHE A 182 38.23 -17.29 12.65
C PHE A 182 39.08 -18.49 12.20
N LEU A 183 38.57 -19.31 11.28
CA LEU A 183 39.30 -20.44 10.71
C LEU A 183 40.50 -19.97 9.85
N SER A 184 40.35 -18.84 9.14
CA SER A 184 41.42 -18.22 8.36
C SER A 184 42.52 -17.62 9.25
N ALA A 185 42.16 -16.99 10.36
CA ALA A 185 43.10 -16.46 11.35
C ALA A 185 43.82 -17.58 12.12
N ALA A 186 43.13 -18.68 12.44
CA ALA A 186 43.73 -19.87 13.04
C ALA A 186 44.68 -20.60 12.07
N ALA A 187 44.32 -20.68 10.79
CA ALA A 187 45.18 -21.23 9.73
C ALA A 187 46.41 -20.34 9.48
N LEU A 188 46.25 -19.01 9.48
CA LEU A 188 47.33 -18.04 9.36
C LEU A 188 48.27 -18.07 10.58
N ALA A 189 47.72 -18.20 11.79
CA ALA A 189 48.49 -18.39 13.02
C ALA A 189 49.25 -19.74 13.01
N GLY A 190 48.65 -20.80 12.48
CA GLY A 190 49.31 -22.09 12.24
C GLY A 190 50.43 -22.03 11.20
N LEU A 191 50.25 -21.26 10.13
CA LEU A 191 51.25 -20.99 9.10
C LEU A 191 52.41 -20.12 9.62
N LEU A 192 52.13 -19.11 10.45
CA LEU A 192 53.14 -18.24 11.04
C LEU A 192 53.94 -18.94 12.15
N THR A 193 53.29 -19.82 12.93
CA THR A 193 53.98 -20.65 13.93
C THR A 193 54.85 -21.73 13.29
N SER A 194 54.41 -22.32 12.16
CA SER A 194 55.23 -23.27 11.39
C SER A 194 56.36 -22.60 10.59
N ALA A 195 56.16 -21.39 10.07
CA ALA A 195 57.21 -20.61 9.39
C ALA A 195 58.29 -20.10 10.36
N GLY A 196 57.95 -19.84 11.63
CA GLY A 196 58.90 -19.50 12.69
C GLY A 196 59.67 -20.69 13.28
N ALA A 197 59.20 -21.92 13.06
CA ALA A 197 59.76 -23.14 13.65
C ALA A 197 60.92 -23.77 12.84
N ARG A 198 61.63 -22.99 12.00
CA ARG A 198 62.77 -23.48 11.21
C ARG A 198 64.02 -23.87 12.01
N ARG A 199 63.98 -23.91 13.34
CA ARG A 199 65.17 -24.15 14.18
C ARG A 199 65.08 -25.25 15.26
N ARG A 200 64.02 -26.03 15.35
CA ARG A 200 64.06 -27.26 16.18
C ARG A 200 63.39 -28.42 15.44
N ARG A 201 64.24 -29.33 14.95
CA ARG A 201 63.86 -30.69 14.59
C ARG A 201 63.53 -31.39 15.90
N ASP A 202 62.26 -31.61 16.18
CA ASP A 202 61.68 -32.87 16.65
C ASP A 202 60.21 -32.68 17.04
N ALA A 203 59.41 -33.72 16.76
CA ALA A 203 58.01 -33.95 17.13
C ALA A 203 56.91 -33.40 16.19
N LEU A 204 56.69 -34.14 15.09
CA LEU A 204 55.43 -34.83 14.74
C LEU A 204 54.10 -34.19 15.18
N LEU A 205 53.27 -33.75 14.23
CA LEU A 205 51.80 -33.75 14.39
C LEU A 205 51.00 -33.82 13.06
N PRO A 206 51.24 -34.81 12.18
CA PRO A 206 50.25 -35.20 11.16
C PRO A 206 49.26 -36.35 11.53
N PRO A 207 49.00 -36.77 12.81
CA PRO A 207 47.94 -37.76 13.05
C PRO A 207 46.67 -37.22 13.73
N ALA A 208 46.51 -35.90 13.94
CA ALA A 208 45.30 -35.37 14.58
C ALA A 208 44.05 -35.40 13.67
N GLY A 209 44.23 -35.25 12.34
CA GLY A 209 43.12 -35.31 11.39
C GLY A 209 42.57 -36.72 11.15
N LEU A 210 43.41 -37.75 11.26
CA LEU A 210 43.01 -39.15 11.05
C LEU A 210 42.21 -39.72 12.24
N LEU A 211 42.47 -39.23 13.46
CA LEU A 211 41.73 -39.64 14.66
C LEU A 211 40.30 -39.09 14.70
N ILE A 212 40.05 -37.94 14.05
CA ILE A 212 38.70 -37.37 13.92
C ILE A 212 37.86 -38.17 12.92
N TYR A 213 38.48 -38.70 11.85
CA TYR A 213 37.82 -39.57 10.87
C TYR A 213 37.40 -40.94 11.45
N LEU A 214 38.18 -41.49 12.40
CA LEU A 214 37.87 -42.78 13.04
C LEU A 214 36.89 -42.66 14.23
N ALA A 215 36.65 -41.45 14.75
CA ALA A 215 35.75 -41.21 15.87
C ALA A 215 34.27 -41.01 15.46
N ILE A 216 34.00 -40.75 14.17
CA ILE A 216 32.65 -40.58 13.64
C ILE A 216 32.37 -41.81 12.78
N GLY A 217 31.60 -42.75 13.35
CA GLY A 217 31.36 -44.08 12.78
C GLY A 217 30.86 -44.08 11.32
N PRO A 218 30.97 -45.23 10.62
CA PRO A 218 30.97 -45.33 9.16
C PRO A 218 29.61 -45.17 8.46
N GLU A 219 28.58 -44.59 9.11
CA GLU A 219 27.21 -44.54 8.54
C GLU A 219 26.74 -43.17 8.03
N ALA A 220 27.59 -42.14 8.02
CA ALA A 220 27.22 -40.85 7.42
C ALA A 220 27.52 -40.82 5.91
N ARG A 221 26.58 -41.26 5.07
CA ARG A 221 26.63 -41.07 3.60
C ARG A 221 26.28 -39.62 3.23
N LEU A 222 27.28 -38.77 3.01
CA LEU A 222 27.11 -37.47 2.32
C LEU A 222 28.33 -37.16 1.42
N PRO A 223 28.12 -36.69 0.16
CA PRO A 223 29.20 -36.42 -0.81
C PRO A 223 30.13 -35.25 -0.46
N ALA A 224 29.85 -34.48 0.60
CA ALA A 224 30.67 -33.34 1.04
C ALA A 224 32.07 -33.73 1.56
N LEU A 225 32.27 -34.96 2.06
CA LEU A 225 33.57 -35.42 2.55
C LEU A 225 34.55 -35.80 1.42
N ALA A 226 34.06 -36.15 0.23
CA ALA A 226 34.92 -36.36 -0.93
C ALA A 226 35.59 -35.05 -1.36
N ALA A 227 34.88 -33.91 -1.30
CA ALA A 227 35.45 -32.59 -1.64
C ALA A 227 36.60 -32.16 -0.69
N LEU A 228 36.57 -32.61 0.57
CA LEU A 228 37.64 -32.35 1.55
C LEU A 228 38.94 -33.13 1.26
N ALA A 229 38.85 -34.27 0.58
CA ALA A 229 40.04 -35.03 0.16
C ALA A 229 40.77 -34.41 -1.04
N TRP A 230 40.07 -33.60 -1.85
CA TRP A 230 40.65 -32.89 -3.01
C TRP A 230 41.18 -31.49 -2.70
N LEU A 231 40.83 -30.95 -1.52
CA LEU A 231 41.26 -29.62 -1.06
C LEU A 231 42.79 -29.43 -1.03
N PRO A 232 43.63 -30.41 -0.64
CA PRO A 232 45.08 -30.27 -0.74
C PRO A 232 45.60 -30.16 -2.18
N PHE A 233 44.96 -30.83 -3.13
CA PHE A 233 45.35 -30.82 -4.55
C PHE A 233 44.91 -29.54 -5.26
N LEU A 234 43.70 -29.06 -4.95
CA LEU A 234 43.22 -27.73 -5.37
C LEU A 234 44.07 -26.60 -4.74
N TYR A 235 44.57 -26.79 -3.51
CA TYR A 235 45.48 -25.85 -2.85
C TYR A 235 46.86 -25.78 -3.52
N VAL A 236 47.40 -26.90 -4.01
CA VAL A 236 48.66 -26.91 -4.79
C VAL A 236 48.45 -26.28 -6.17
N GLY A 237 47.33 -26.55 -6.84
CA GLY A 237 46.98 -25.91 -8.12
C GLY A 237 46.77 -24.39 -8.01
N ALA A 238 46.10 -23.94 -6.95
CA ALA A 238 45.92 -22.52 -6.64
C ALA A 238 47.23 -21.83 -6.26
N ALA A 239 48.14 -22.51 -5.54
CA ALA A 239 49.46 -21.98 -5.21
C ALA A 239 50.35 -21.81 -6.46
N VAL A 240 50.28 -22.73 -7.43
CA VAL A 240 51.00 -22.61 -8.72
C VAL A 240 50.40 -21.50 -9.59
N ALA A 241 49.07 -21.36 -9.62
CA ALA A 241 48.42 -20.27 -10.35
C ALA A 241 48.72 -18.90 -9.72
N LEU A 242 48.77 -18.81 -8.39
CA LEU A 242 49.14 -17.57 -7.67
C LEU A 242 50.62 -17.21 -7.86
N ASP A 243 51.53 -18.18 -7.96
CA ASP A 243 52.94 -17.93 -8.28
C ASP A 243 53.12 -17.42 -9.73
N GLN A 244 52.33 -17.93 -10.67
CA GLN A 244 52.31 -17.43 -12.06
C GLN A 244 51.65 -16.04 -12.19
N ILE A 245 50.58 -15.77 -11.44
CA ILE A 245 49.95 -14.44 -11.41
C ILE A 245 50.86 -13.43 -10.70
N ALA A 246 51.52 -13.81 -9.60
CA ALA A 246 52.47 -12.95 -8.89
C ALA A 246 53.71 -12.62 -9.73
N SER A 247 54.23 -13.58 -10.51
CA SER A 247 55.35 -13.35 -11.43
C SER A 247 54.95 -12.52 -12.66
N ALA A 248 53.73 -12.68 -13.19
CA ALA A 248 53.18 -11.82 -14.24
C ALA A 248 52.94 -10.38 -13.74
N PHE A 249 52.50 -10.23 -12.49
CA PHE A 249 52.29 -8.93 -11.83
C PHE A 249 53.63 -8.24 -11.49
N ASP A 250 54.65 -8.97 -11.02
CA ASP A 250 56.03 -8.47 -10.82
C ASP A 250 56.61 -7.98 -12.16
N ALA A 251 56.36 -8.68 -13.27
CA ALA A 251 56.86 -8.30 -14.60
C ALA A 251 56.16 -7.06 -15.20
N ALA A 252 54.86 -6.90 -14.97
CA ALA A 252 54.07 -5.76 -15.46
C ALA A 252 54.26 -4.50 -14.61
N TRP A 253 54.37 -4.64 -13.29
CA TRP A 253 54.33 -3.51 -12.35
C TRP A 253 55.71 -3.00 -11.93
N ALA A 254 56.78 -3.80 -12.09
CA ALA A 254 58.17 -3.35 -11.85
C ALA A 254 58.60 -2.17 -12.74
N ARG A 255 57.83 -1.85 -13.79
CA ARG A 255 58.07 -0.69 -14.66
C ARG A 255 57.39 0.60 -14.18
N LEU A 256 56.44 0.55 -13.23
CA LEU A 256 55.62 1.71 -12.85
C LEU A 256 55.90 2.24 -11.43
N VAL A 257 56.07 1.41 -10.40
CA VAL A 257 56.45 1.85 -9.04
C VAL A 257 57.18 0.73 -8.29
N ALA A 258 58.34 1.02 -7.70
CA ALA A 258 59.07 0.09 -6.84
C ALA A 258 58.42 -0.02 -5.45
N LEU A 259 57.47 -0.95 -5.28
CA LEU A 259 56.92 -1.32 -3.97
C LEU A 259 57.57 -2.62 -3.45
N PRO A 260 57.87 -2.74 -2.15
CA PRO A 260 58.44 -3.97 -1.58
C PRO A 260 57.40 -5.10 -1.64
N ARG A 261 57.82 -6.28 -2.10
CA ARG A 261 56.98 -7.49 -2.35
C ARG A 261 55.97 -7.83 -1.25
N GLY A 262 56.28 -7.55 0.01
CA GLY A 262 55.37 -7.79 1.13
C GLY A 262 54.08 -6.96 1.08
N LEU A 263 54.11 -5.76 0.50
CA LEU A 263 52.97 -4.85 0.45
C LEU A 263 52.03 -5.17 -0.73
N ALA A 264 52.59 -5.61 -1.86
CA ALA A 264 51.82 -6.12 -3.00
C ALA A 264 51.10 -7.44 -2.66
N VAL A 265 51.78 -8.36 -1.98
CA VAL A 265 51.18 -9.61 -1.49
C VAL A 265 50.10 -9.33 -0.43
N SER A 266 50.32 -8.36 0.46
CA SER A 266 49.32 -7.96 1.46
C SER A 266 48.09 -7.31 0.81
N LEU A 267 48.25 -6.50 -0.24
CA LEU A 267 47.14 -5.86 -0.96
C LEU A 267 46.37 -6.86 -1.82
N ALA A 268 47.05 -7.82 -2.45
CA ALA A 268 46.44 -8.91 -3.21
C ALA A 268 45.67 -9.87 -2.29
N LEU A 269 46.22 -10.18 -1.10
CA LEU A 269 45.50 -10.90 -0.05
C LEU A 269 44.33 -10.08 0.50
N LEU A 270 44.47 -8.76 0.66
CA LEU A 270 43.38 -7.87 1.08
C LEU A 270 42.23 -7.88 0.08
N LEU A 271 42.53 -7.82 -1.23
CA LEU A 271 41.53 -7.88 -2.30
C LEU A 271 40.89 -9.27 -2.43
N ALA A 272 41.66 -10.34 -2.22
CA ALA A 272 41.14 -11.71 -2.17
C ALA A 272 40.30 -12.01 -0.90
N LEU A 273 40.65 -11.41 0.25
CA LEU A 273 39.91 -11.49 1.52
C LEU A 273 38.67 -10.59 1.54
N LEU A 274 38.70 -9.47 0.80
CA LEU A 274 37.55 -8.59 0.60
C LEU A 274 36.60 -9.10 -0.48
N GLY A 275 37.04 -9.97 -1.40
CA GLY A 275 36.17 -10.55 -2.44
C GLY A 275 34.86 -11.15 -1.89
N PRO A 276 34.89 -12.00 -0.85
CA PRO A 276 33.69 -12.52 -0.21
C PRO A 276 32.88 -11.45 0.54
N GLN A 277 33.53 -10.42 1.08
CA GLN A 277 32.83 -9.31 1.76
C GLN A 277 32.21 -8.33 0.76
N VAL A 278 32.77 -8.16 -0.43
CA VAL A 278 32.19 -7.40 -1.56
C VAL A 278 31.01 -8.18 -2.13
N ILE A 279 31.09 -9.51 -2.20
CA ILE A 279 29.97 -10.39 -2.57
C ILE A 279 28.89 -10.41 -1.47
N ALA A 280 29.28 -10.34 -0.19
CA ALA A 280 28.35 -10.19 0.94
C ALA A 280 27.74 -8.78 1.02
N LEU A 281 28.48 -7.72 0.65
CA LEU A 281 27.97 -6.36 0.46
C LEU A 281 27.01 -6.30 -0.73
N GLN A 282 27.29 -7.00 -1.84
CA GLN A 282 26.35 -7.18 -2.95
C GLN A 282 25.09 -7.95 -2.51
N ARG A 283 25.21 -8.90 -1.58
CA ARG A 283 24.05 -9.64 -1.01
C ARG A 283 23.29 -8.82 0.03
N GLN A 284 23.94 -7.98 0.84
CA GLN A 284 23.28 -7.03 1.75
C GLN A 284 22.68 -5.83 1.02
N TRP A 285 23.25 -5.40 -0.11
CA TRP A 285 22.62 -4.47 -1.05
C TRP A 285 21.44 -5.09 -1.82
N ARG A 286 21.33 -6.44 -1.80
CA ARG A 286 20.18 -7.22 -2.27
C ARG A 286 19.20 -7.61 -1.14
N ALA A 287 19.47 -7.24 0.11
CA ALA A 287 18.46 -7.37 1.16
C ALA A 287 17.39 -6.28 0.90
N PRO A 288 16.10 -6.64 0.80
CA PRO A 288 15.07 -5.68 0.46
C PRO A 288 14.99 -4.64 1.58
N ALA A 289 15.29 -3.38 1.26
CA ALA A 289 14.67 -2.29 2.00
C ALA A 289 13.15 -2.48 1.82
N SER A 290 12.38 -2.45 2.90
CA SER A 290 10.93 -2.47 2.78
C SER A 290 10.46 -1.08 2.32
N GLY A 291 9.63 -1.02 1.28
CA GLY A 291 8.92 0.21 0.84
C GLY A 291 9.54 0.98 -0.34
N GLN A 292 8.96 2.17 -0.62
CA GLN A 292 9.30 3.07 -1.75
C GLN A 292 10.80 3.39 -1.87
N ALA A 293 11.52 3.51 -0.76
CA ALA A 293 12.97 3.76 -0.76
C ALA A 293 13.77 2.68 -1.49
N ALA A 294 13.30 1.42 -1.49
CA ALA A 294 13.94 0.33 -2.21
C ALA A 294 13.81 0.50 -3.74
N VAL A 295 12.63 0.95 -4.19
CA VAL A 295 12.34 1.24 -5.59
C VAL A 295 13.20 2.39 -6.08
N GLU A 296 13.30 3.46 -5.29
CA GLU A 296 14.11 4.64 -5.63
C GLU A 296 15.61 4.31 -5.74
N VAL A 297 16.15 3.52 -4.81
CA VAL A 297 17.56 3.08 -4.87
C VAL A 297 17.79 2.16 -6.07
N ALA A 298 16.82 1.30 -6.41
CA ALA A 298 16.92 0.44 -7.59
C ALA A 298 16.93 1.26 -8.90
N MET A 299 16.06 2.28 -9.01
CA MET A 299 16.06 3.23 -10.14
C MET A 299 17.40 3.96 -10.25
N GLY A 300 17.95 4.45 -9.12
CA GLY A 300 19.25 5.13 -9.10
C GLY A 300 20.40 4.23 -9.55
N ARG A 301 20.41 2.95 -9.15
CA ARG A 301 21.39 1.95 -9.61
C ARG A 301 21.25 1.67 -11.10
N TYR A 302 20.02 1.49 -11.60
CA TYR A 302 19.75 1.27 -13.02
C TYR A 302 20.26 2.44 -13.88
N LEU A 303 19.98 3.68 -13.48
CA LEU A 303 20.49 4.86 -14.17
C LEU A 303 22.03 4.89 -14.20
N ALA A 304 22.67 4.60 -13.06
CA ALA A 304 24.13 4.59 -12.98
C ALA A 304 24.76 3.52 -13.88
N SER A 305 24.21 2.30 -13.93
CA SER A 305 24.69 1.25 -14.84
C SER A 305 24.44 1.59 -16.30
N CYS A 306 23.27 2.15 -16.61
CA CYS A 306 22.86 2.56 -17.94
C CYS A 306 23.81 3.65 -18.48
N LEU A 307 24.06 4.71 -17.70
CA LEU A 307 24.95 5.81 -18.08
C LEU A 307 26.44 5.42 -18.11
N ALA A 308 26.84 4.40 -17.36
CA ALA A 308 28.19 3.84 -17.40
C ALA A 308 28.44 2.87 -18.57
N GLY A 309 27.44 2.59 -19.41
CA GLY A 309 27.56 1.73 -20.60
C GLY A 309 27.72 0.23 -20.29
N HIS A 310 27.31 -0.22 -19.09
CA HIS A 310 27.41 -1.63 -18.68
C HIS A 310 26.01 -2.22 -18.49
N THR A 311 25.39 -2.73 -19.55
CA THR A 311 24.23 -3.62 -19.43
C THR A 311 24.73 -5.06 -19.37
N ALA A 312 24.37 -5.76 -18.28
CA ALA A 312 24.68 -7.17 -18.11
C ALA A 312 23.65 -8.01 -18.88
N GLY A 313 23.82 -8.15 -20.20
CA GLY A 313 22.92 -8.95 -21.03
C GLY A 313 23.47 -9.15 -22.45
N ASP A 314 23.21 -10.32 -23.03
CA ASP A 314 23.62 -10.67 -24.40
C ASP A 314 22.87 -9.78 -25.42
N PRO A 315 23.56 -8.99 -26.27
CA PRO A 315 22.93 -8.01 -27.16
C PRO A 315 22.00 -8.60 -28.23
N ALA A 316 21.96 -9.93 -28.38
CA ALA A 316 21.12 -10.61 -29.37
C ALA A 316 19.64 -10.77 -28.96
N GLU A 317 19.28 -10.57 -27.69
CA GLU A 317 17.89 -10.67 -27.17
C GLU A 317 17.33 -9.33 -26.66
N ASP A 318 18.06 -8.22 -26.78
CA ASP A 318 17.79 -6.96 -26.07
C ASP A 318 17.60 -5.73 -27.00
N PRO A 319 16.37 -5.43 -27.46
CA PRO A 319 16.09 -4.18 -28.17
C PRO A 319 16.17 -2.91 -27.29
N ALA A 320 16.29 -3.05 -25.95
CA ALA A 320 16.47 -1.94 -25.02
C ALA A 320 17.94 -1.70 -24.60
N GLY A 321 18.86 -2.62 -24.91
CA GLY A 321 20.31 -2.46 -24.73
C GLY A 321 20.91 -1.34 -25.59
N ASP A 322 20.16 -0.91 -26.60
CA ASP A 322 20.51 0.20 -27.51
C ASP A 322 20.23 1.59 -26.90
N LEU A 323 19.36 1.69 -25.88
CA LEU A 323 19.01 2.99 -25.26
C LEU A 323 20.10 3.52 -24.32
N CYS A 324 20.77 2.64 -23.57
CA CYS A 324 21.78 3.03 -22.60
C CYS A 324 23.16 3.34 -23.21
N THR A 325 23.43 2.82 -24.40
CA THR A 325 24.75 2.89 -25.05
C THR A 325 24.89 4.05 -26.03
N GLN A 326 23.81 4.79 -26.31
CA GLN A 326 23.83 5.99 -27.17
C GLN A 326 24.46 7.20 -26.45
N ILE A 327 25.57 7.72 -27.00
CA ILE A 327 26.33 8.88 -26.50
C ILE A 327 26.42 9.95 -27.61
N GLY A 328 26.19 11.23 -27.26
CA GLY A 328 26.28 12.37 -28.19
C GLY A 328 24.92 12.95 -28.60
N ALA A 329 24.85 13.62 -29.76
CA ALA A 329 23.60 14.14 -30.30
C ALA A 329 22.63 12.98 -30.60
N GLY A 330 21.49 12.93 -29.90
CA GLY A 330 20.55 11.80 -29.95
C GLY A 330 20.46 10.98 -28.65
N ALA A 331 21.33 11.24 -27.65
CA ALA A 331 21.29 10.53 -26.37
C ALA A 331 19.95 10.73 -25.63
N PRO A 332 19.41 9.69 -24.97
CA PRO A 332 18.12 9.80 -24.30
C PRO A 332 18.16 10.68 -23.06
N ILE A 333 16.99 11.27 -22.76
CA ILE A 333 16.70 12.05 -21.56
C ILE A 333 15.90 11.16 -20.60
N PHE A 334 16.40 11.02 -19.38
CA PHE A 334 15.77 10.20 -18.34
C PHE A 334 14.97 11.08 -17.38
N TYR A 335 13.69 10.76 -17.21
CA TYR A 335 12.81 11.34 -16.21
C TYR A 335 12.58 10.35 -15.07
N VAL A 336 12.84 10.82 -13.84
CA VAL A 336 12.69 10.01 -12.63
C VAL A 336 11.94 10.76 -11.53
N PRO A 337 11.34 10.07 -10.56
CA PRO A 337 10.77 10.72 -9.39
C PRO A 337 11.80 11.61 -8.68
N PRO A 338 11.42 12.81 -8.20
CA PRO A 338 12.35 13.73 -7.53
C PRO A 338 13.12 13.07 -6.36
N ALA A 339 12.49 12.14 -5.64
CA ALA A 339 13.08 11.40 -4.53
C ALA A 339 14.33 10.59 -4.95
N VAL A 340 14.34 10.04 -6.17
CA VAL A 340 15.49 9.33 -6.72
C VAL A 340 16.72 10.24 -6.80
N LEU A 341 16.53 11.50 -7.22
CA LEU A 341 17.61 12.48 -7.35
C LEU A 341 17.97 13.13 -6.01
N ALA A 342 17.07 13.13 -5.03
CA ALA A 342 17.36 13.57 -3.66
C ALA A 342 18.20 12.55 -2.89
N HIS A 343 18.22 11.28 -3.30
CA HIS A 343 18.92 10.23 -2.58
C HIS A 343 20.47 10.35 -2.68
N PRO A 344 21.22 10.38 -1.56
CA PRO A 344 22.67 10.63 -1.57
C PRO A 344 23.48 9.64 -2.41
N ALA A 345 23.09 8.36 -2.40
CA ALA A 345 23.77 7.34 -3.20
C ALA A 345 23.58 7.57 -4.71
N THR A 346 22.41 8.06 -5.13
CA THR A 346 22.12 8.37 -6.53
C THR A 346 22.92 9.59 -6.98
N GLN A 347 23.00 10.63 -6.14
CA GLN A 347 23.83 11.81 -6.41
C GLN A 347 25.33 11.44 -6.56
N LEU A 348 25.83 10.56 -5.70
CA LEU A 348 27.22 10.07 -5.77
C LEU A 348 27.48 9.28 -7.07
N LEU A 349 26.52 8.45 -7.50
CA LEU A 349 26.66 7.58 -8.67
C LEU A 349 26.44 8.30 -10.00
N LEU A 350 25.54 9.28 -10.05
CA LEU A 350 25.22 10.03 -11.28
C LEU A 350 26.29 11.06 -11.64
N GLY A 351 27.05 11.58 -10.67
CA GLY A 351 28.19 12.48 -10.91
C GLY A 351 27.87 13.60 -11.91
N ALA A 352 28.71 13.77 -12.93
CA ALA A 352 28.58 14.80 -13.98
C ALA A 352 27.39 14.59 -14.95
N ALA A 353 26.62 13.50 -14.86
CA ALA A 353 25.47 13.26 -15.73
C ALA A 353 24.24 14.11 -15.34
N GLN A 354 24.12 14.53 -14.07
CA GLN A 354 23.14 15.55 -13.67
C GLN A 354 23.48 16.92 -14.29
N ASP A 355 24.76 17.26 -14.40
CA ASP A 355 25.22 18.55 -14.93
C ASP A 355 24.93 18.73 -16.44
N ALA A 356 24.74 17.63 -17.17
CA ALA A 356 24.45 17.62 -18.61
C ALA A 356 22.95 17.61 -18.96
N SER A 357 22.04 17.80 -17.98
CA SER A 357 20.57 17.74 -18.17
C SER A 357 20.05 16.42 -18.76
N ARG A 358 20.83 15.32 -18.66
CA ARG A 358 20.45 13.99 -19.16
C ARG A 358 19.50 13.23 -18.23
N VAL A 359 19.49 13.57 -16.94
CA VAL A 359 18.58 13.01 -15.95
C VAL A 359 17.86 14.15 -15.26
N GLN A 360 16.53 14.14 -15.29
CA GLN A 360 15.68 15.22 -14.80
C GLN A 360 14.61 14.68 -13.85
N ALA A 361 14.21 15.52 -12.90
CA ALA A 361 13.06 15.24 -12.05
C ALA A 361 11.79 15.37 -12.89
N LEU A 362 10.92 14.35 -12.84
CA LEU A 362 9.66 14.35 -13.57
C LEU A 362 8.65 15.31 -12.91
N ASP A 363 8.27 16.37 -13.61
CA ASP A 363 7.01 17.07 -13.39
C ASP A 363 5.96 16.58 -14.41
N VAL A 364 4.94 15.89 -13.92
CA VAL A 364 3.93 15.21 -14.76
C VAL A 364 3.20 16.17 -15.70
N GLY A 365 2.91 17.41 -15.29
CA GLY A 365 2.15 18.35 -16.12
C GLY A 365 2.99 19.17 -17.08
N ARG A 366 4.33 19.15 -16.95
CA ARG A 366 5.25 19.86 -17.85
C ARG A 366 6.04 18.91 -18.75
N ASP A 367 6.53 17.81 -18.19
CA ASP A 367 7.59 17.01 -18.82
C ASP A 367 7.07 15.76 -19.54
N LEU A 368 5.77 15.44 -19.42
CA LEU A 368 5.15 14.38 -20.23
C LEU A 368 4.97 14.78 -21.70
N LEU A 369 4.88 16.07 -22.01
CA LEU A 369 4.63 16.61 -23.34
C LEU A 369 5.61 17.76 -23.60
N PRO A 370 6.78 17.51 -24.21
CA PRO A 370 7.84 18.50 -24.30
C PRO A 370 7.45 19.67 -25.22
N THR A 371 7.72 20.89 -24.77
CA THR A 371 7.44 22.14 -25.51
C THR A 371 8.54 22.53 -26.49
N ALA A 372 9.61 21.74 -26.56
CA ALA A 372 10.68 21.83 -27.54
C ALA A 372 10.94 20.45 -28.13
N SER A 373 11.37 20.41 -29.40
CA SER A 373 11.82 19.16 -30.02
C SER A 373 12.94 18.54 -29.17
N PRO A 374 12.75 17.32 -28.63
CA PRO A 374 13.75 16.72 -27.76
C PRO A 374 15.02 16.36 -28.53
N GLN A 375 16.17 16.47 -27.87
CA GLN A 375 17.47 16.16 -28.49
C GLN A 375 17.67 14.65 -28.72
N GLY A 376 16.94 13.80 -28.00
CA GLY A 376 16.97 12.33 -28.07
C GLY A 376 15.66 11.71 -27.60
N SER A 377 15.63 10.38 -27.46
CA SER A 377 14.47 9.63 -26.95
C SER A 377 14.15 9.99 -25.49
N LEU A 378 12.89 9.90 -25.09
CA LEU A 378 12.44 10.17 -23.72
C LEU A 378 12.30 8.86 -22.95
N VAL A 379 12.83 8.79 -21.74
CA VAL A 379 12.78 7.58 -20.90
C VAL A 379 12.21 7.91 -19.53
N TYR A 380 11.06 7.34 -19.17
CA TYR A 380 10.42 7.55 -17.87
C TYR A 380 10.57 6.30 -16.99
N LEU A 381 11.08 6.47 -15.77
CA LEU A 381 11.16 5.41 -14.77
C LEU A 381 9.99 5.57 -13.79
N VAL A 382 9.14 4.55 -13.71
CA VAL A 382 7.87 4.63 -12.96
C VAL A 382 7.76 3.44 -12.02
N GLY A 383 7.55 3.70 -10.73
CA GLY A 383 7.33 2.63 -9.73
C GLY A 383 6.10 1.80 -10.08
N ILE A 384 6.15 0.49 -9.85
CA ILE A 384 5.05 -0.43 -10.20
C ILE A 384 3.76 -0.14 -9.42
N ASP A 385 3.87 0.56 -8.30
CA ASP A 385 2.75 1.00 -7.45
C ASP A 385 2.08 2.29 -7.95
N ASN A 386 2.69 3.00 -8.91
CA ASN A 386 2.16 4.26 -9.46
C ASN A 386 1.25 4.00 -10.68
N GLN A 387 0.15 3.28 -10.44
CA GLN A 387 -0.83 2.96 -11.48
C GLN A 387 -1.37 4.19 -12.24
N PRO A 388 -1.67 5.35 -11.60
CA PRO A 388 -2.17 6.52 -12.33
C PRO A 388 -1.22 7.04 -13.40
N LEU A 389 0.10 7.06 -13.13
CA LEU A 389 1.10 7.49 -14.10
C LEU A 389 1.32 6.44 -15.20
N ILE A 390 1.27 5.16 -14.84
CA ILE A 390 1.35 4.03 -15.79
C ILE A 390 0.22 4.13 -16.82
N ASP A 391 -1.03 4.27 -16.36
CA ASP A 391 -2.20 4.35 -17.24
C ASP A 391 -2.16 5.60 -18.13
N LEU A 392 -1.67 6.71 -17.58
CA LEU A 392 -1.50 7.96 -18.33
C LEU A 392 -0.45 7.85 -19.44
N LEU A 393 0.70 7.24 -19.15
CA LEU A 393 1.76 7.03 -20.14
C LEU A 393 1.31 6.09 -21.26
N GLN A 394 0.59 5.02 -20.93
CA GLN A 394 0.00 4.12 -21.94
C GLN A 394 -1.02 4.83 -22.82
N GLN A 395 -1.77 5.79 -22.26
CA GLN A 395 -2.76 6.56 -23.00
C GLN A 395 -2.10 7.60 -23.93
N LEU A 396 -1.06 8.29 -23.47
CA LEU A 396 -0.36 9.33 -24.24
C LEU A 396 0.60 8.74 -25.29
N TYR A 397 1.27 7.63 -24.95
CA TYR A 397 2.30 7.00 -25.77
C TYR A 397 2.05 5.48 -25.89
N PRO A 398 0.99 5.05 -26.60
CA PRO A 398 0.66 3.64 -26.75
C PRO A 398 1.74 2.84 -27.52
N GLY A 399 2.60 3.52 -28.28
CA GLY A 399 3.73 2.92 -29.01
C GLY A 399 5.03 2.81 -28.19
N ALA A 400 5.05 3.27 -26.94
CA ALA A 400 6.24 3.26 -26.11
C ALA A 400 6.74 1.83 -25.86
N GLN A 401 8.06 1.66 -25.84
CA GLN A 401 8.68 0.41 -25.43
C GLN A 401 8.70 0.32 -23.91
N VAL A 402 8.05 -0.70 -23.35
CA VAL A 402 7.91 -0.88 -21.89
C VAL A 402 8.55 -2.18 -21.45
N HIS A 403 9.39 -2.12 -20.41
CA HIS A 403 9.89 -3.30 -19.73
C HIS A 403 9.97 -3.08 -18.22
N ALA A 404 9.97 -4.19 -17.47
CA ALA A 404 9.99 -4.18 -16.01
C ALA A 404 11.39 -4.53 -15.48
N GLU A 405 11.80 -3.91 -14.37
CA GLU A 405 13.12 -4.09 -13.75
C GLU A 405 12.98 -4.54 -12.28
N PRO A 406 13.74 -5.56 -11.82
CA PRO A 406 14.68 -6.39 -12.58
C PRO A 406 13.98 -7.34 -13.57
N ARG A 407 14.66 -7.67 -14.68
CA ARG A 407 14.14 -8.56 -15.76
C ARG A 407 14.17 -10.06 -15.42
N ASP A 408 15.05 -10.46 -14.51
CA ASP A 408 15.33 -11.87 -14.24
C ASP A 408 14.36 -12.44 -13.18
N GLN A 409 13.98 -13.72 -13.29
CA GLN A 409 13.04 -14.44 -12.38
C GLN A 409 13.49 -14.56 -10.90
N ALA A 410 14.51 -13.82 -10.47
CA ALA A 410 15.05 -13.85 -9.12
C ALA A 410 14.31 -12.96 -8.10
N GLY A 411 13.24 -12.24 -8.50
CA GLY A 411 12.40 -11.44 -7.59
C GLY A 411 11.27 -10.67 -8.30
N PRO A 412 10.35 -10.04 -7.54
CA PRO A 412 9.28 -9.20 -8.12
C PRO A 412 9.86 -7.93 -8.76
N SER A 413 9.31 -7.52 -9.91
CA SER A 413 9.67 -6.25 -10.55
C SER A 413 9.30 -5.07 -9.67
N LEU A 414 10.18 -4.08 -9.59
CA LEU A 414 10.06 -2.92 -8.72
C LEU A 414 9.55 -1.68 -9.46
N PHE A 415 9.96 -1.51 -10.73
CA PHE A 415 9.58 -0.37 -11.56
C PHE A 415 9.54 -0.74 -13.04
N LEU A 416 8.89 0.11 -13.82
CA LEU A 416 8.79 0.05 -15.27
C LEU A 416 9.66 1.13 -15.91
N VAL A 417 10.23 0.81 -17.06
CA VAL A 417 10.97 1.74 -17.92
C VAL A 417 10.15 1.95 -19.19
N TYR A 418 9.67 3.18 -19.39
CA TYR A 418 8.95 3.60 -20.60
C TYR A 418 9.90 4.36 -21.51
N ALA A 419 10.23 3.81 -22.67
CA ALA A 419 11.07 4.46 -23.67
C ALA A 419 10.25 4.89 -24.89
N ILE A 420 10.24 6.20 -25.15
CA ILE A 420 9.51 6.84 -26.25
C ILE A 420 10.55 7.37 -27.24
N ARG A 421 10.43 6.96 -28.50
CA ARG A 421 11.41 7.32 -29.52
C ARG A 421 11.25 8.78 -29.95
N ARG A 422 12.37 9.43 -30.27
CA ARG A 422 12.36 10.84 -30.70
C ARG A 422 11.47 11.09 -31.93
N ASP A 423 11.52 10.20 -32.92
CA ASP A 423 10.71 10.28 -34.14
C ASP A 423 9.22 10.21 -33.85
N GLU A 424 8.82 9.43 -32.85
CA GLU A 424 7.42 9.34 -32.39
C GLU A 424 6.94 10.68 -31.79
N VAL A 425 7.74 11.30 -30.91
CA VAL A 425 7.40 12.63 -30.35
C VAL A 425 7.27 13.69 -31.45
N ILE A 426 8.22 13.73 -32.39
CA ILE A 426 8.20 14.69 -33.50
C ILE A 426 7.02 14.43 -34.44
N ALA A 427 6.68 13.17 -34.68
CA ALA A 427 5.54 12.80 -35.52
C ALA A 427 4.20 13.28 -34.95
N HIS A 428 4.12 13.48 -33.62
CA HIS A 428 2.96 14.07 -32.97
C HIS A 428 2.95 15.61 -32.97
N GLN A 429 4.08 16.28 -33.25
CA GLN A 429 4.15 17.74 -33.25
C GLN A 429 3.65 18.38 -34.56
N GLY A 430 2.79 19.39 -34.44
CA GLY A 430 2.03 20.02 -35.52
C GLY A 430 0.54 19.67 -35.47
N LEU A 431 -0.27 20.32 -36.30
CA LEU A 431 -1.70 20.04 -36.44
C LEU A 431 -1.98 19.29 -37.73
N ALA A 432 -2.77 18.21 -37.67
CA ALA A 432 -3.29 17.59 -38.87
C ALA A 432 -4.40 18.46 -39.47
N GLY A 433 -4.16 19.01 -40.66
CA GLY A 433 -5.14 19.75 -41.46
C GLY A 433 -5.78 18.87 -42.52
N SER A 434 -7.11 18.81 -42.55
CA SER A 434 -7.91 18.23 -43.63
C SER A 434 -8.22 19.31 -44.66
N TYR A 435 -7.61 19.20 -45.83
CA TYR A 435 -7.77 20.13 -46.96
C TYR A 435 -8.80 19.58 -47.93
N ARG A 436 -9.81 20.37 -48.29
CA ARG A 436 -10.90 19.94 -49.18
C ARG A 436 -11.20 20.97 -50.26
N ALA A 437 -11.25 20.54 -51.52
CA ALA A 437 -11.63 21.37 -52.66
C ALA A 437 -12.53 20.57 -53.62
N GLY A 438 -13.83 20.82 -53.59
CA GLY A 438 -14.81 19.97 -54.30
C GLY A 438 -14.76 18.53 -53.77
N ASP A 439 -14.50 17.56 -54.66
CA ASP A 439 -14.36 16.14 -54.30
C ASP A 439 -12.93 15.75 -53.86
N SER A 440 -11.94 16.65 -53.98
CA SER A 440 -10.57 16.35 -53.55
C SER A 440 -10.44 16.51 -52.02
N GLN A 441 -9.77 15.55 -51.37
CA GLN A 441 -9.42 15.62 -49.95
C GLN A 441 -7.97 15.19 -49.73
N GLY A 442 -7.24 15.94 -48.90
CA GLY A 442 -5.88 15.63 -48.49
C GLY A 442 -5.67 15.90 -47.00
N MET A 443 -4.69 15.23 -46.39
CA MET A 443 -4.25 15.51 -45.02
C MET A 443 -2.80 15.98 -45.04
N HIS A 444 -2.53 17.09 -44.36
CA HIS A 444 -1.19 17.63 -44.17
C HIS A 444 -0.94 17.88 -42.69
N GLN A 445 0.32 17.83 -42.26
CA GLN A 445 0.70 18.18 -40.89
C GLN A 445 1.36 19.56 -40.91
N ASP A 446 0.67 20.55 -40.36
CA ASP A 446 1.03 21.96 -40.43
C ASP A 446 1.60 22.47 -39.10
N GLY A 447 2.48 23.47 -39.18
CA GLY A 447 3.18 24.04 -38.03
C GLY A 447 4.55 24.61 -38.44
N PRO A 448 4.93 25.84 -38.03
CA PRO A 448 4.15 26.81 -37.24
C PRO A 448 2.88 27.29 -37.95
N LEU A 449 1.93 27.90 -37.24
CA LEU A 449 0.68 28.43 -37.84
C LEU A 449 0.91 29.76 -38.58
N ALA A 450 1.73 29.69 -39.62
CA ALA A 450 2.01 30.76 -40.57
C ALA A 450 2.02 30.19 -41.99
N PHE A 451 1.18 30.74 -42.86
CA PHE A 451 0.85 30.19 -44.16
C PHE A 451 1.17 31.19 -45.27
N ALA A 452 2.17 30.86 -46.10
CA ALA A 452 2.62 31.70 -47.22
C ALA A 452 1.89 31.35 -48.54
N TRP A 453 0.56 31.48 -48.54
CA TRP A 453 -0.30 31.01 -49.62
C TRP A 453 -0.55 32.01 -50.75
N ALA A 454 -0.06 33.25 -50.66
CA ALA A 454 -0.22 34.24 -51.72
C ALA A 454 0.44 33.82 -53.05
N GLY A 455 1.55 33.06 -52.96
CA GLY A 455 2.30 32.59 -54.13
C GLY A 455 1.97 31.16 -54.56
N ASP A 456 1.75 30.24 -53.60
CA ASP A 456 1.54 28.82 -53.85
C ASP A 456 0.45 28.28 -52.91
N PRO A 457 -0.84 28.41 -53.28
CA PRO A 457 -1.93 27.94 -52.45
C PRO A 457 -2.00 26.40 -52.44
N PRO A 458 -2.37 25.78 -51.30
CA PRO A 458 -2.37 24.33 -51.14
C PRO A 458 -3.41 23.63 -52.01
N GLN A 459 -4.46 24.35 -52.41
CA GLN A 459 -5.53 23.89 -53.29
C GLN A 459 -6.01 25.07 -54.15
N THR A 460 -6.65 24.77 -55.28
CA THR A 460 -7.34 25.79 -56.08
C THR A 460 -8.64 26.22 -55.41
N PRO A 461 -8.88 27.53 -55.17
CA PRO A 461 -10.15 28.01 -54.62
C PRO A 461 -11.37 27.61 -55.47
N PRO A 462 -12.55 27.37 -54.87
CA PRO A 462 -12.81 27.42 -53.44
C PRO A 462 -12.28 26.17 -52.70
N PHE A 463 -11.72 26.37 -51.52
CA PHE A 463 -11.31 25.27 -50.65
C PHE A 463 -11.51 25.61 -49.17
N GLU A 464 -11.61 24.57 -48.36
CA GLU A 464 -11.65 24.65 -46.91
C GLU A 464 -10.54 23.81 -46.29
N VAL A 465 -10.09 24.24 -45.11
CA VAL A 465 -9.14 23.50 -44.29
C VAL A 465 -9.65 23.45 -42.87
N ALA A 466 -9.66 22.26 -42.29
CA ALA A 466 -10.00 22.05 -40.89
C ALA A 466 -8.82 21.39 -40.17
N TRP A 467 -8.33 22.03 -39.11
CA TRP A 467 -7.32 21.45 -38.22
C TRP A 467 -7.93 21.10 -36.88
N GLU A 468 -7.56 19.94 -36.35
CA GLU A 468 -7.88 19.51 -35.00
C GLU A 468 -6.63 18.98 -34.31
N GLY A 469 -6.45 19.37 -33.05
CA GLY A 469 -5.30 18.94 -32.25
C GLY A 469 -5.33 19.52 -30.85
N SER A 470 -4.15 19.71 -30.27
CA SER A 470 -3.98 20.32 -28.95
C SER A 470 -2.90 21.39 -28.96
N LEU A 471 -3.13 22.45 -28.19
CA LEU A 471 -2.17 23.52 -27.96
C LEU A 471 -1.62 23.39 -26.55
N LEU A 472 -0.31 23.18 -26.43
CA LEU A 472 0.42 23.24 -25.16
C LEU A 472 0.56 24.69 -24.69
N LEU A 473 0.38 24.89 -23.39
CA LEU A 473 0.41 26.16 -22.69
C LEU A 473 1.51 26.07 -21.63
N PRO A 474 2.74 26.50 -21.94
CA PRO A 474 3.92 26.24 -21.10
C PRO A 474 3.87 26.94 -19.74
N VAL A 475 3.16 28.07 -19.67
CA VAL A 475 3.02 28.90 -18.47
C VAL A 475 1.56 29.29 -18.26
N ALA A 476 1.16 29.46 -17.01
CA ALA A 476 -0.15 29.99 -16.67
C ALA A 476 -0.19 31.52 -16.87
N GLY A 477 -1.32 32.06 -17.32
CA GLY A 477 -1.57 33.50 -17.35
C GLY A 477 -2.35 33.99 -18.56
N SER A 478 -2.21 35.29 -18.86
CA SER A 478 -2.90 35.95 -19.97
C SER A 478 -2.16 35.76 -21.29
N TYR A 479 -2.76 35.03 -22.21
CA TYR A 479 -2.30 34.87 -23.59
C TYR A 479 -3.06 35.85 -24.50
N LEU A 480 -2.35 36.49 -25.42
CA LEU A 480 -2.97 37.23 -26.54
C LEU A 480 -2.94 36.34 -27.78
N PHE A 481 -4.07 36.14 -28.44
CA PHE A 481 -4.16 35.46 -29.72
C PHE A 481 -4.62 36.43 -30.80
N GLN A 482 -4.01 36.37 -31.98
CA GLN A 482 -4.24 37.31 -33.08
C GLN A 482 -4.22 36.62 -34.45
N ILE A 483 -5.10 37.05 -35.34
CA ILE A 483 -5.04 36.72 -36.78
C ILE A 483 -4.27 37.83 -37.49
N GLU A 484 -3.20 37.46 -38.19
CA GLU A 484 -2.40 38.36 -39.04
C GLU A 484 -2.69 38.06 -40.52
N GLY A 485 -2.74 39.10 -41.36
CA GLY A 485 -2.92 38.98 -42.81
C GLY A 485 -4.37 38.97 -43.32
N ILE A 486 -5.36 38.90 -42.44
CA ILE A 486 -6.79 38.91 -42.79
C ILE A 486 -7.51 40.05 -42.06
N ALA A 487 -8.25 40.88 -42.79
CA ALA A 487 -8.97 42.02 -42.23
C ALA A 487 -10.14 41.58 -41.32
N PRO A 488 -10.46 42.33 -40.25
CA PRO A 488 -11.67 42.08 -39.47
C PRO A 488 -12.93 42.30 -40.31
N HIS A 489 -13.97 41.51 -40.05
CA HIS A 489 -15.22 41.44 -40.82
C HIS A 489 -15.03 41.08 -42.29
N ALA A 490 -13.92 40.41 -42.64
CA ALA A 490 -13.71 39.91 -44.00
C ALA A 490 -14.79 38.86 -44.34
N PRO A 491 -15.52 39.03 -45.46
CA PRO A 491 -16.47 38.02 -45.92
C PRO A 491 -15.77 36.80 -46.56
N ASP A 492 -14.52 36.98 -46.99
CA ASP A 492 -13.65 35.96 -47.59
C ASP A 492 -12.18 36.43 -47.50
N PRO A 493 -11.21 35.60 -47.07
CA PRO A 493 -11.37 34.30 -46.43
C PRO A 493 -11.93 34.38 -45.00
N VAL A 494 -12.59 33.32 -44.54
CA VAL A 494 -13.08 33.20 -43.15
C VAL A 494 -12.20 32.24 -42.36
N VAL A 495 -11.70 32.72 -41.22
CA VAL A 495 -10.88 31.94 -40.28
C VAL A 495 -11.54 31.97 -38.92
N SER A 496 -11.70 30.79 -38.31
CA SER A 496 -12.25 30.65 -36.96
C SER A 496 -11.40 29.72 -36.10
N MET A 497 -11.01 30.14 -34.90
CA MET A 497 -10.23 29.38 -33.93
C MET A 497 -11.03 29.18 -32.65
N GLN A 498 -11.03 27.95 -32.13
CA GLN A 498 -11.64 27.57 -30.86
C GLN A 498 -10.64 26.87 -29.95
N LEU A 499 -10.71 27.17 -28.65
CA LEU A 499 -9.98 26.46 -27.59
C LEU A 499 -10.98 25.81 -26.63
N ASP A 500 -10.86 24.50 -26.38
CA ASP A 500 -11.79 23.69 -25.59
C ASP A 500 -13.27 23.90 -25.98
N GLY A 501 -13.52 24.06 -27.28
CA GLY A 501 -14.86 24.29 -27.84
C GLY A 501 -15.39 25.72 -27.68
N ARG A 502 -14.61 26.64 -27.11
CA ARG A 502 -14.97 28.06 -26.98
C ARG A 502 -14.40 28.85 -28.16
N LEU A 503 -15.26 29.60 -28.85
CA LEU A 503 -14.84 30.50 -29.93
C LEU A 503 -13.93 31.60 -29.38
N LEU A 504 -12.74 31.72 -29.98
CA LEU A 504 -11.71 32.67 -29.57
C LEU A 504 -11.40 33.69 -30.67
N LEU A 505 -11.34 33.24 -31.92
CA LEU A 505 -11.12 34.12 -33.07
C LEU A 505 -12.10 33.76 -34.17
N ASP A 506 -12.65 34.74 -34.86
CA ASP A 506 -13.49 34.59 -36.04
C ASP A 506 -13.44 35.87 -36.89
N THR A 507 -12.87 35.79 -38.10
CA THR A 507 -12.72 36.97 -38.97
C THR A 507 -14.07 37.53 -39.44
N SER A 508 -15.09 36.69 -39.63
CA SER A 508 -16.42 37.12 -40.07
C SER A 508 -17.16 37.91 -38.99
N LEU A 509 -16.93 37.57 -37.72
CA LEU A 509 -17.46 38.29 -36.56
C LEU A 509 -16.60 39.50 -36.15
N GLY A 510 -15.44 39.71 -36.79
CA GLY A 510 -14.48 40.75 -36.42
C GLY A 510 -13.64 40.42 -35.18
N LEU A 511 -13.71 39.19 -34.68
CA LEU A 511 -12.93 38.69 -33.56
C LEU A 511 -11.54 38.25 -34.05
N VAL A 512 -10.69 39.20 -34.40
CA VAL A 512 -9.33 38.93 -34.93
C VAL A 512 -8.24 39.01 -33.86
N GLU A 513 -8.58 39.46 -32.65
CA GLU A 513 -7.69 39.55 -31.51
C GLU A 513 -8.46 39.25 -30.22
N GLN A 514 -7.93 38.38 -29.36
CA GLN A 514 -8.52 38.10 -28.05
C GLN A 514 -7.46 37.80 -26.99
N ARG A 515 -7.62 38.37 -25.79
CA ARG A 515 -6.85 37.98 -24.60
C ARG A 515 -7.61 36.94 -23.79
N GLN A 516 -6.93 35.88 -23.38
CA GLN A 516 -7.53 34.79 -22.62
C GLN A 516 -6.63 34.39 -21.44
N GLN A 517 -7.23 34.27 -20.25
CA GLN A 517 -6.57 33.65 -19.10
C GLN A 517 -6.61 32.14 -19.27
N LEU A 518 -5.44 31.50 -19.22
CA LEU A 518 -5.28 30.07 -19.43
C LEU A 518 -4.37 29.45 -18.37
N ALA A 519 -4.70 28.21 -17.99
CA ALA A 519 -3.89 27.39 -17.10
C ALA A 519 -2.70 26.79 -17.86
N GLN A 520 -1.60 26.52 -17.16
CA GLN A 520 -0.49 25.74 -17.69
C GLN A 520 -0.95 24.30 -18.00
N GLY A 521 -0.49 23.71 -19.11
CA GLY A 521 -0.88 22.36 -19.55
C GLY A 521 -1.19 22.34 -21.03
N TYR A 522 -2.40 21.93 -21.42
CA TYR A 522 -2.86 21.97 -22.81
C TYR A 522 -4.37 22.13 -22.93
N ALA A 523 -4.78 22.71 -24.06
CA ALA A 523 -6.16 22.88 -24.48
C ALA A 523 -6.42 22.20 -25.83
N HIS A 524 -7.63 21.71 -26.04
CA HIS A 524 -8.06 21.21 -27.34
C HIS A 524 -8.18 22.38 -28.32
N LEU A 525 -7.57 22.27 -29.51
CA LEU A 525 -7.54 23.31 -30.52
C LEU A 525 -8.32 22.86 -31.76
N SER A 526 -9.31 23.65 -32.18
CA SER A 526 -9.95 23.52 -33.48
C SER A 526 -9.78 24.81 -34.28
N LEU A 527 -9.34 24.67 -35.53
CA LEU A 527 -9.14 25.79 -36.45
C LEU A 527 -9.82 25.47 -37.77
N ARG A 528 -10.52 26.44 -38.35
CA ARG A 528 -11.12 26.32 -39.68
C ARG A 528 -10.74 27.51 -40.53
N TYR A 529 -10.44 27.25 -41.79
CA TYR A 529 -10.18 28.23 -42.83
C TYR A 529 -11.08 27.90 -44.02
N ARG A 530 -11.73 28.92 -44.60
CA ARG A 530 -12.45 28.77 -45.88
C ARG A 530 -12.12 29.95 -46.78
N THR A 531 -11.93 29.68 -48.06
CA THR A 531 -11.79 30.73 -49.07
C THR A 531 -12.57 30.42 -50.34
N ALA A 532 -13.20 31.42 -50.93
CA ALA A 532 -13.78 31.37 -52.26
C ALA A 532 -12.84 31.97 -53.33
N SER A 533 -11.90 32.81 -52.91
CA SER A 533 -10.96 33.52 -53.77
C SER A 533 -9.50 33.09 -53.51
N ALA A 534 -8.58 33.60 -54.33
CA ALA A 534 -7.15 33.35 -54.16
C ALA A 534 -6.70 33.83 -52.76
N PRO A 535 -6.12 32.96 -51.93
CA PRO A 535 -5.72 33.31 -50.56
C PRO A 535 -4.51 34.24 -50.56
N GLY A 536 -4.41 35.10 -49.54
CA GLY A 536 -3.17 35.81 -49.20
C GLY A 536 -2.35 35.07 -48.15
N ASP A 537 -1.21 35.64 -47.78
CA ASP A 537 -0.41 35.16 -46.65
C ASP A 537 -1.12 35.51 -45.33
N TRP A 538 -1.15 34.56 -44.39
CA TRP A 538 -1.81 34.76 -43.10
C TRP A 538 -1.18 33.91 -42.00
N ALA A 539 -1.37 34.31 -40.75
CA ALA A 539 -0.85 33.58 -39.60
C ALA A 539 -1.77 33.70 -38.38
N ILE A 540 -1.66 32.72 -37.48
CA ILE A 540 -2.19 32.84 -36.11
C ILE A 540 -1.01 33.05 -35.19
N ARG A 541 -1.01 34.22 -34.54
CA ARG A 541 0.00 34.58 -33.57
C ARG A 541 -0.52 34.40 -32.17
N TRP A 542 0.41 34.11 -31.27
CA TRP A 542 0.18 34.17 -29.84
C TRP A 542 1.24 35.02 -29.15
N GLN A 543 0.90 35.56 -27.98
CA GLN A 543 1.85 36.13 -27.05
C GLN A 543 1.63 35.48 -25.68
N PRO A 544 2.49 34.54 -25.28
CA PRO A 544 2.47 33.98 -23.93
C PRO A 544 2.78 35.02 -22.85
N PRO A 545 2.39 34.79 -21.59
CA PRO A 545 2.80 35.60 -20.44
C PRO A 545 4.32 35.79 -20.37
N GLY A 546 4.79 37.03 -20.53
CA GLY A 546 6.23 37.35 -20.54
C GLY A 546 6.99 36.92 -21.81
N GLY A 547 6.29 36.39 -22.81
CA GLY A 547 6.85 35.96 -24.09
C GLY A 547 6.75 37.02 -25.20
N ALA A 548 7.40 36.72 -26.33
CA ALA A 548 7.29 37.49 -27.55
C ALA A 548 5.99 37.18 -28.31
N ASN A 549 5.52 38.12 -29.14
CA ASN A 549 4.42 37.88 -30.04
C ASN A 549 4.95 37.19 -31.32
N GLU A 550 4.63 35.93 -31.52
CA GLU A 550 5.12 35.08 -32.61
C GLU A 550 4.02 34.19 -33.18
N PRO A 551 4.16 33.69 -34.43
CA PRO A 551 3.28 32.63 -34.93
C PRO A 551 3.33 31.42 -34.00
N ILE A 552 2.19 30.75 -33.78
CA ILE A 552 2.15 29.60 -32.86
C ILE A 552 3.14 28.51 -33.35
N PRO A 553 4.19 28.18 -32.56
CA PRO A 553 5.23 27.26 -32.97
C PRO A 553 4.73 25.83 -33.19
N ARG A 554 5.45 25.03 -33.98
CA ARG A 554 5.09 23.63 -34.23
C ARG A 554 5.19 22.77 -32.96
N GLU A 555 6.16 23.08 -32.12
CA GLU A 555 6.56 22.29 -30.95
C GLU A 555 5.50 22.31 -29.83
N VAL A 556 4.59 23.28 -29.87
CA VAL A 556 3.48 23.41 -28.91
C VAL A 556 2.15 22.90 -29.49
N LEU A 557 2.15 22.38 -30.71
CA LEU A 557 0.96 21.83 -31.36
C LEU A 557 1.07 20.31 -31.40
N TYR A 558 -0.01 19.61 -31.05
CA TYR A 558 -0.03 18.14 -30.99
C TYR A 558 -1.20 17.56 -31.78
N SER A 559 -0.94 16.51 -32.56
CA SER A 559 -1.91 15.76 -33.35
C SER A 559 -1.60 14.24 -33.32
N PRO A 560 -2.59 13.35 -33.14
CA PRO A 560 -4.01 13.64 -32.93
C PRO A 560 -4.26 14.40 -31.61
N PRO A 561 -5.47 14.98 -31.41
CA PRO A 561 -5.78 15.71 -30.19
C PRO A 561 -5.48 14.89 -28.93
N LEU A 562 -4.81 15.52 -27.96
CA LEU A 562 -4.53 14.92 -26.67
C LEU A 562 -5.84 14.71 -25.89
N PRO A 563 -5.94 13.64 -25.08
CA PRO A 563 -7.14 13.37 -24.30
C PRO A 563 -7.44 14.53 -23.35
N ASN A 564 -8.67 15.01 -23.29
CA ASN A 564 -9.03 16.07 -22.34
C ASN A 564 -9.31 15.46 -20.95
N ILE A 565 -8.25 15.22 -20.17
CA ILE A 565 -8.33 14.52 -18.88
C ILE A 565 -7.63 15.31 -17.76
N GLY A 566 -7.94 14.97 -16.51
CA GLY A 566 -7.38 15.61 -15.31
C GLY A 566 -8.27 16.72 -14.74
N LEU A 567 -7.73 17.54 -13.82
CA LEU A 567 -8.46 18.67 -13.20
C LEU A 567 -7.61 19.95 -13.27
N ILE A 568 -8.27 21.12 -13.16
CA ILE A 568 -7.55 22.39 -13.03
C ILE A 568 -7.22 22.62 -11.56
N GLY A 569 -5.93 22.64 -11.21
CA GLY A 569 -5.39 22.92 -9.90
C GLY A 569 -4.97 24.38 -9.77
N THR A 570 -5.56 25.09 -8.80
CA THR A 570 -5.09 26.41 -8.36
C THR A 570 -4.21 26.22 -7.13
N TYR A 571 -2.93 26.56 -7.27
CA TYR A 571 -1.94 26.44 -6.20
C TYR A 571 -1.85 27.76 -5.45
N HIS A 572 -2.01 27.71 -4.13
CA HIS A 572 -2.01 28.86 -3.24
C HIS A 572 -0.77 28.83 -2.34
N ALA A 573 -0.23 29.99 -2.01
CA ALA A 573 0.82 30.10 -0.99
C ALA A 573 0.28 29.76 0.41
N GLY A 574 1.02 28.96 1.18
CA GLY A 574 0.60 28.51 2.51
C GLY A 574 -0.39 27.34 2.48
N ASP A 575 -0.93 26.99 3.63
CA ASP A 575 -1.72 25.77 3.91
C ASP A 575 -3.25 25.99 3.95
N SER A 576 -3.72 27.23 3.81
CA SER A 576 -5.12 27.63 4.07
C SER A 576 -6.07 27.56 2.87
N TRP A 577 -5.61 27.09 1.71
CA TRP A 577 -6.35 27.09 0.41
C TRP A 577 -6.87 28.47 -0.05
N GLN A 578 -6.50 29.55 0.63
CA GLN A 578 -7.04 30.91 0.41
C GLN A 578 -5.93 31.96 0.21
N GLY A 579 -4.66 31.55 0.14
CA GLY A 579 -3.53 32.43 -0.14
C GLY A 579 -3.51 32.95 -1.59
N PRO A 580 -2.58 33.86 -1.93
CA PRO A 580 -2.39 34.27 -3.32
C PRO A 580 -2.07 33.07 -4.21
N ALA A 581 -2.67 33.02 -5.39
CA ALA A 581 -2.39 31.97 -6.35
C ALA A 581 -0.95 32.10 -6.86
N LEU A 582 -0.17 31.02 -6.71
CA LEU A 582 1.20 30.88 -7.21
C LEU A 582 1.20 30.48 -8.68
N THR A 583 0.31 29.55 -9.05
CA THR A 583 0.12 29.07 -10.42
C THR A 583 -1.24 28.40 -10.57
N VAL A 584 -1.72 28.30 -11.80
CA VAL A 584 -2.93 27.55 -12.18
C VAL A 584 -2.54 26.58 -13.28
N ARG A 585 -2.74 25.28 -13.07
CA ARG A 585 -2.28 24.26 -14.01
C ARG A 585 -3.28 23.11 -14.15
N LYS A 586 -3.27 22.46 -15.30
CA LYS A 586 -4.03 21.23 -15.57
C LYS A 586 -3.21 20.04 -15.07
N ASP A 587 -3.65 19.44 -13.97
CA ASP A 587 -3.00 18.29 -13.37
C ASP A 587 -3.65 17.00 -13.84
N LEU A 588 -2.85 16.18 -14.50
CA LEU A 588 -3.27 14.88 -15.02
C LEU A 588 -3.29 13.85 -13.90
N VAL A 589 -2.34 13.91 -12.96
CA VAL A 589 -2.28 13.04 -11.77
C VAL A 589 -2.33 13.91 -10.53
N LEU A 590 -3.39 13.77 -9.75
CA LEU A 590 -3.60 14.54 -8.52
C LEU A 590 -2.55 14.13 -7.46
N GLY A 591 -1.94 15.12 -6.81
CA GLY A 591 -0.90 14.87 -5.81
C GLY A 591 0.47 14.50 -6.36
N ALA A 592 0.67 14.53 -7.69
CA ALA A 592 1.99 14.37 -8.27
C ALA A 592 2.94 15.51 -7.80
N PRO A 593 4.26 15.25 -7.70
CA PRO A 593 5.23 16.31 -7.43
C PRO A 593 5.17 17.43 -8.48
N VAL A 594 5.29 18.68 -8.02
CA VAL A 594 5.25 19.88 -8.86
C VAL A 594 6.40 20.83 -8.52
N ASP A 595 6.73 21.71 -9.45
CA ASP A 595 7.73 22.78 -9.31
C ASP A 595 7.25 24.01 -8.50
N VAL A 596 6.38 23.79 -7.51
CA VAL A 596 5.88 24.83 -6.60
C VAL A 596 6.56 24.69 -5.23
N PRO A 597 7.27 25.71 -4.73
CA PRO A 597 7.99 25.62 -3.46
C PRO A 597 7.02 25.54 -2.27
N PRO A 598 7.18 24.58 -1.33
CA PRO A 598 6.38 24.51 -0.12
C PRO A 598 6.73 25.65 0.87
N PRO A 599 5.80 26.06 1.75
CA PRO A 599 4.45 25.52 1.90
C PRO A 599 3.49 26.07 0.83
N TYR A 600 2.73 25.16 0.24
CA TYR A 600 1.63 25.48 -0.67
C TYR A 600 0.42 24.61 -0.36
N SER A 601 -0.72 25.01 -0.88
CA SER A 601 -1.96 24.25 -0.87
C SER A 601 -2.59 24.31 -2.25
N VAL A 602 -3.44 23.35 -2.59
CA VAL A 602 -4.01 23.25 -3.94
C VAL A 602 -5.49 22.95 -3.88
N VAL A 603 -6.23 23.58 -4.80
CA VAL A 603 -7.66 23.34 -5.03
C VAL A 603 -7.84 22.89 -6.48
N TRP A 604 -8.21 21.62 -6.67
CA TRP A 604 -8.53 21.05 -7.97
C TRP A 604 -10.02 21.10 -8.24
N ARG A 605 -10.38 21.54 -9.45
CA ARG A 605 -11.77 21.65 -9.91
C ARG A 605 -11.97 21.04 -11.29
N GLY A 606 -13.13 20.42 -11.46
CA GLY A 606 -13.58 19.89 -12.74
C GLY A 606 -14.80 19.00 -12.56
N HIS A 607 -14.87 17.94 -13.36
CA HIS A 607 -15.93 16.95 -13.27
C HIS A 607 -15.36 15.53 -13.11
N LEU A 608 -16.07 14.73 -12.34
CA LEU A 608 -15.88 13.29 -12.19
C LEU A 608 -16.88 12.56 -13.09
N ALA A 609 -16.40 11.67 -13.94
CA ALA A 609 -17.24 10.74 -14.68
C ALA A 609 -17.77 9.66 -13.75
N VAL A 610 -19.08 9.46 -13.79
CA VAL A 610 -19.79 8.40 -13.10
C VAL A 610 -20.34 7.47 -14.18
N PRO A 611 -19.64 6.36 -14.50
CA PRO A 611 -20.02 5.48 -15.62
C PRO A 611 -21.37 4.79 -15.39
N ARG A 612 -21.67 4.49 -14.12
CA ARG A 612 -22.88 3.82 -13.65
C ARG A 612 -23.48 4.60 -12.49
N ALA A 613 -24.79 4.85 -12.53
CA ALA A 613 -25.50 5.48 -11.43
C ALA A 613 -25.55 4.55 -10.20
N GLY A 614 -25.50 5.11 -8.99
CA GLY A 614 -25.61 4.36 -7.74
C GLY A 614 -24.62 4.82 -6.67
N GLU A 615 -24.54 4.07 -5.56
CA GLU A 615 -23.62 4.34 -4.46
C GLU A 615 -22.17 4.14 -4.90
N THR A 616 -21.37 5.21 -4.85
CA THR A 616 -19.94 5.18 -5.11
C THR A 616 -19.22 5.42 -3.80
N LEU A 617 -18.32 4.51 -3.42
CA LEU A 617 -17.44 4.68 -2.27
C LEU A 617 -16.18 5.42 -2.70
N PHE A 618 -15.73 6.37 -1.89
CA PHE A 618 -14.45 7.05 -2.04
C PHE A 618 -13.61 6.81 -0.80
N ALA A 619 -12.31 6.68 -0.98
CA ALA A 619 -11.34 6.62 0.09
C ALA A 619 -10.14 7.52 -0.24
N VAL A 620 -9.54 8.08 0.80
CA VAL A 620 -8.35 8.91 0.69
C VAL A 620 -7.28 8.43 1.65
N THR A 621 -6.06 8.32 1.14
CA THR A 621 -4.85 8.26 1.95
C THR A 621 -3.99 9.45 1.58
N ALA A 622 -3.59 10.25 2.56
CA ALA A 622 -2.68 11.36 2.32
C ALA A 622 -1.81 11.66 3.53
N ASN A 623 -0.66 12.28 3.29
CA ASN A 623 0.25 12.80 4.31
C ASN A 623 -0.06 14.24 4.75
N GLY A 624 -1.11 14.86 4.20
CA GLY A 624 -1.62 16.18 4.55
C GLY A 624 -3.15 16.21 4.54
N PRO A 625 -3.79 17.29 5.04
CA PRO A 625 -5.24 17.38 5.06
C PRO A 625 -5.84 17.42 3.65
N VAL A 626 -6.99 16.75 3.49
CA VAL A 626 -7.74 16.65 2.24
C VAL A 626 -9.21 16.95 2.48
N GLN A 627 -9.81 17.78 1.62
CA GLN A 627 -11.26 17.94 1.55
C GLN A 627 -11.75 17.57 0.16
N MET A 628 -12.82 16.79 0.07
CA MET A 628 -13.41 16.38 -1.20
C MET A 628 -14.90 16.71 -1.22
N THR A 629 -15.34 17.35 -2.29
CA THR A 629 -16.74 17.66 -2.60
C THR A 629 -17.10 17.03 -3.93
N VAL A 630 -18.21 16.30 -4.01
CA VAL A 630 -18.72 15.67 -5.24
C VAL A 630 -20.19 16.01 -5.40
N ALA A 631 -20.61 16.33 -6.63
CA ALA A 631 -21.98 16.76 -6.92
C ALA A 631 -22.43 17.97 -6.06
N GLY A 632 -21.48 18.85 -5.70
CA GLY A 632 -21.72 20.00 -4.82
C GLY A 632 -21.91 19.67 -3.34
N GLN A 633 -21.80 18.40 -2.94
CA GLN A 633 -21.92 17.98 -1.54
C GLN A 633 -20.55 17.65 -0.92
N PRO A 634 -20.26 18.13 0.30
CA PRO A 634 -19.04 17.77 1.01
C PRO A 634 -19.08 16.28 1.35
N LEU A 635 -18.06 15.54 0.88
CA LEU A 635 -17.99 14.09 0.98
C LEU A 635 -16.99 13.63 2.04
N LEU A 636 -15.78 14.19 2.00
CA LEU A 636 -14.67 13.81 2.87
C LEU A 636 -13.99 15.06 3.43
N ASP A 637 -13.70 15.02 4.73
CA ASP A 637 -12.80 15.94 5.41
C ASP A 637 -11.81 15.09 6.21
N TYR A 638 -10.57 15.02 5.75
CA TYR A 638 -9.52 14.17 6.28
C TYR A 638 -8.35 15.02 6.76
N ALA A 639 -7.89 14.75 7.98
CA ALA A 639 -6.66 15.30 8.53
C ALA A 639 -5.82 14.16 9.12
N PRO A 640 -4.60 13.91 8.63
CA PRO A 640 -3.75 12.86 9.17
C PRO A 640 -3.36 13.15 10.63
N PRO A 641 -3.42 12.16 11.54
CA PRO A 641 -3.03 12.35 12.93
C PRO A 641 -1.53 12.62 13.09
N ALA A 642 -1.15 13.46 14.06
CA ALA A 642 0.22 13.96 14.22
C ALA A 642 1.28 12.88 14.53
N GLN A 643 0.89 11.70 15.06
CA GLN A 643 1.76 10.53 15.28
C GLN A 643 0.91 9.26 15.44
N VAL A 644 1.02 8.28 14.53
CA VAL A 644 0.65 6.87 14.79
C VAL A 644 1.61 5.94 14.03
N GLY A 645 2.05 4.87 14.69
CA GLY A 645 2.95 3.88 14.12
C GLY A 645 2.33 3.01 13.01
N ASP A 646 3.18 2.67 12.04
CA ASP A 646 3.18 1.57 11.05
C ASP A 646 1.88 1.08 10.35
N GLY A 647 0.75 1.78 10.45
CA GLY A 647 -0.46 1.51 9.65
C GLY A 647 -0.90 2.71 8.79
N PRO A 648 -1.32 2.53 7.52
CA PRO A 648 -1.86 3.63 6.72
C PRO A 648 -3.20 4.09 7.29
N SER A 649 -3.29 5.36 7.73
CA SER A 649 -4.57 5.98 8.05
C SER A 649 -5.26 6.38 6.74
N PHE A 650 -6.43 5.82 6.49
CA PHE A 650 -7.31 6.22 5.39
C PHE A 650 -8.65 6.69 5.94
N SER A 651 -9.30 7.60 5.21
CA SER A 651 -10.69 7.99 5.46
C SER A 651 -11.54 7.59 4.27
N GLN A 652 -12.78 7.18 4.51
CA GLN A 652 -13.70 6.74 3.46
C GLN A 652 -15.09 7.33 3.66
N ALA A 653 -15.78 7.58 2.56
CA ALA A 653 -17.17 8.03 2.54
C ALA A 653 -17.84 7.56 1.25
N SER A 654 -19.15 7.33 1.28
CA SER A 654 -19.93 6.99 0.09
C SER A 654 -20.93 8.08 -0.26
N ILE A 655 -21.25 8.19 -1.54
CA ILE A 655 -22.26 9.09 -2.09
C ILE A 655 -22.97 8.42 -3.26
N VAL A 656 -24.29 8.60 -3.34
CA VAL A 656 -25.08 8.14 -4.48
C VAL A 656 -24.98 9.18 -5.60
N LEU A 657 -24.51 8.77 -6.76
CA LEU A 657 -24.27 9.64 -7.90
C LEU A 657 -25.10 9.20 -9.11
N ALA A 658 -25.60 10.18 -9.87
CA ALA A 658 -26.22 9.91 -11.17
C ALA A 658 -25.16 9.66 -12.24
N ARG A 659 -25.48 8.80 -13.22
CA ARG A 659 -24.61 8.54 -14.38
C ARG A 659 -24.32 9.84 -15.12
N GLY A 660 -23.08 9.99 -15.58
CA GLY A 660 -22.61 11.17 -16.31
C GLY A 660 -21.55 11.93 -15.53
N TRP A 661 -21.35 13.20 -15.87
CA TRP A 661 -20.32 14.03 -15.27
C TRP A 661 -20.85 14.81 -14.08
N GLN A 662 -20.25 14.60 -12.91
CA GLN A 662 -20.60 15.27 -11.67
C GLN A 662 -19.51 16.29 -11.30
N PRO A 663 -19.84 17.51 -10.85
CA PRO A 663 -18.81 18.46 -10.42
C PRO A 663 -18.02 17.89 -9.24
N VAL A 664 -16.70 18.06 -9.25
CA VAL A 664 -15.80 17.61 -8.20
C VAL A 664 -14.83 18.73 -7.80
N GLU A 665 -14.63 18.89 -6.50
CA GLU A 665 -13.59 19.74 -5.93
C GLU A 665 -12.76 18.91 -4.94
N VAL A 666 -11.43 18.95 -5.08
CA VAL A 666 -10.50 18.32 -4.15
C VAL A 666 -9.53 19.39 -3.65
N ARG A 667 -9.42 19.55 -2.34
CA ARG A 667 -8.48 20.44 -1.67
C ARG A 667 -7.43 19.61 -0.96
N TYR A 668 -6.17 20.02 -1.05
CA TYR A 668 -5.07 19.32 -0.40
C TYR A 668 -4.00 20.30 0.04
N ALA A 669 -3.42 20.09 1.23
CA ALA A 669 -2.25 20.84 1.70
C ALA A 669 -1.13 19.85 2.07
N PRO A 670 -0.10 19.66 1.22
CA PRO A 670 1.01 18.77 1.54
C PRO A 670 1.86 19.30 2.71
N PRO A 671 2.48 18.41 3.51
CA PRO A 671 3.44 18.79 4.54
C PRO A 671 4.76 19.31 3.94
N GLN A 672 5.70 19.78 4.78
CA GLN A 672 7.07 20.10 4.36
C GLN A 672 7.83 18.82 4.00
N GLY A 673 7.61 18.31 2.78
CA GLY A 673 8.14 17.05 2.28
C GLY A 673 7.54 16.71 0.93
N GLN A 674 7.74 15.46 0.49
CA GLN A 674 7.14 14.99 -0.77
C GLN A 674 5.63 14.80 -0.59
N PRO A 675 4.79 15.30 -1.51
CA PRO A 675 3.37 15.00 -1.52
C PRO A 675 3.11 13.49 -1.60
N ASP A 676 2.16 13.00 -0.81
CA ASP A 676 1.61 11.65 -0.93
C ASP A 676 0.10 11.78 -0.76
N LEU A 677 -0.61 11.62 -1.88
CA LEU A 677 -2.07 11.66 -1.97
C LEU A 677 -2.49 10.53 -2.90
N ARG A 678 -3.37 9.67 -2.40
CA ARG A 678 -4.05 8.66 -3.20
C ARG A 678 -5.55 8.80 -2.98
N LEU A 679 -6.26 8.98 -4.08
CA LEU A 679 -7.72 8.95 -4.12
C LEU A 679 -8.13 7.59 -4.69
N LEU A 680 -8.95 6.90 -3.93
CA LEU A 680 -9.50 5.60 -4.25
C LEU A 680 -11.00 5.78 -4.45
N TRP A 681 -11.57 5.00 -5.36
CA TRP A 681 -13.01 4.98 -5.57
C TRP A 681 -13.49 3.59 -5.94
N GLN A 682 -14.76 3.34 -5.69
CA GLN A 682 -15.46 2.11 -6.05
C GLN A 682 -16.87 2.48 -6.54
N PRO A 683 -17.04 2.73 -7.85
CA PRO A 683 -18.35 2.87 -8.46
C PRO A 683 -19.14 1.55 -8.44
N PRO A 684 -20.48 1.61 -8.63
CA PRO A 684 -21.32 0.42 -8.63
C PRO A 684 -20.86 -0.66 -9.61
N GLY A 685 -20.69 -1.88 -9.11
CA GLY A 685 -20.28 -3.03 -9.92
C GLY A 685 -18.80 -3.05 -10.35
N SER A 686 -17.92 -2.36 -9.61
CA SER A 686 -16.46 -2.49 -9.78
C SER A 686 -15.74 -2.90 -8.48
N SER A 687 -14.50 -3.36 -8.61
CA SER A 687 -13.55 -3.41 -7.48
C SER A 687 -13.14 -2.00 -7.05
N PRO A 688 -12.72 -1.79 -5.79
CA PRO A 688 -12.00 -0.58 -5.40
C PRO A 688 -10.75 -0.39 -6.25
N MET A 689 -10.55 0.83 -6.76
CA MET A 689 -9.40 1.17 -7.60
C MET A 689 -8.93 2.60 -7.33
N ASN A 690 -7.74 2.97 -7.83
CA ASN A 690 -7.34 4.38 -7.84
C ASN A 690 -8.29 5.19 -8.73
N LEU A 691 -8.58 6.42 -8.33
CA LEU A 691 -9.32 7.36 -9.17
C LEU A 691 -8.39 7.86 -10.29
N LEU A 692 -8.59 7.31 -11.49
CA LEU A 692 -7.73 7.57 -12.65
C LEU A 692 -8.15 8.83 -13.40
N SER A 693 -7.18 9.48 -14.05
CA SER A 693 -7.35 10.71 -14.83
C SER A 693 -8.42 10.62 -15.91
N ARG A 694 -8.63 9.43 -16.49
CA ARG A 694 -9.66 9.21 -17.52
C ARG A 694 -11.07 9.51 -17.03
N TYR A 695 -11.32 9.39 -15.72
CA TYR A 695 -12.61 9.72 -15.11
C TYR A 695 -12.68 11.16 -14.62
N LEU A 696 -11.68 11.99 -14.93
CA LEU A 696 -11.60 13.39 -14.52
C LEU A 696 -11.55 14.28 -15.75
N LEU A 697 -12.40 15.30 -15.78
CA LEU A 697 -12.48 16.28 -16.86
C LEU A 697 -12.23 17.69 -16.31
N PRO A 698 -11.27 18.45 -16.87
CA PRO A 698 -10.95 19.78 -16.38
C PRO A 698 -12.02 20.80 -16.78
N THR A 699 -12.23 21.82 -15.96
CA THR A 699 -13.03 23.00 -16.31
C THR A 699 -12.12 24.19 -16.51
N THR A 700 -11.97 24.66 -17.74
CA THR A 700 -10.92 25.61 -18.14
C THR A 700 -11.20 27.08 -17.81
N ALA A 701 -12.29 27.42 -17.13
CA ALA A 701 -12.51 28.68 -16.44
C ALA A 701 -13.72 28.57 -15.49
N GLU A 702 -13.96 29.57 -14.64
CA GLU A 702 -15.33 29.86 -14.18
C GLU A 702 -16.20 30.09 -15.43
N VAL A 703 -16.90 29.05 -15.88
CA VAL A 703 -17.76 29.09 -17.07
C VAL A 703 -19.18 28.87 -16.60
N THR A 704 -19.97 29.93 -16.72
CA THR A 704 -21.41 29.84 -16.97
C THR A 704 -21.64 28.86 -18.13
N THR A 705 -22.33 27.77 -17.81
CA THR A 705 -22.68 26.67 -18.70
C THR A 705 -23.44 27.12 -19.95
N GLY A 706 -23.00 26.63 -21.11
CA GLY A 706 -23.55 26.87 -22.45
C GLY A 706 -22.36 27.05 -23.40
N ASP A 707 -21.97 26.10 -24.25
CA ASP A 707 -22.77 25.55 -25.34
C ASP A 707 -22.25 24.19 -25.87
N VAL A 708 -21.38 23.48 -25.14
CA VAL A 708 -20.83 22.19 -25.61
C VAL A 708 -21.24 21.06 -24.66
N PRO A 709 -21.97 20.02 -25.12
CA PRO A 709 -22.30 18.87 -24.29
C PRO A 709 -21.02 18.12 -23.90
N LEU A 710 -20.94 17.72 -22.62
CA LEU A 710 -19.83 16.92 -22.13
C LEU A 710 -19.78 15.57 -22.87
N PRO A 711 -18.58 14.99 -23.10
CA PRO A 711 -18.47 13.68 -23.73
C PRO A 711 -19.19 12.60 -22.89
N PRO A 712 -19.52 11.42 -23.44
CA PRO A 712 -20.02 10.34 -22.62
C PRO A 712 -18.99 9.94 -21.54
N ALA A 713 -19.48 9.57 -20.36
CA ALA A 713 -18.63 9.05 -19.29
C ALA A 713 -17.91 7.77 -19.79
N PRO A 714 -16.59 7.63 -19.57
CA PRO A 714 -15.85 6.43 -19.95
C PRO A 714 -16.40 5.17 -19.26
N GLU A 715 -16.20 4.01 -19.86
CA GLU A 715 -16.56 2.73 -19.25
C GLU A 715 -15.63 2.34 -18.08
N LEU A 716 -16.11 1.47 -17.21
CA LEU A 716 -15.33 0.92 -16.10
C LEU A 716 -14.29 -0.08 -16.61
N ILE A 717 -13.04 0.10 -16.21
CA ILE A 717 -11.92 -0.79 -16.56
C ILE A 717 -12.13 -2.22 -16.00
N ASP A 718 -12.69 -2.32 -14.79
CA ASP A 718 -12.93 -3.59 -14.09
C ASP A 718 -14.42 -3.72 -13.75
N ALA A 719 -15.24 -3.85 -14.79
CA ALA A 719 -16.66 -4.12 -14.62
C ALA A 719 -16.86 -5.59 -14.21
N HIS A 720 -17.28 -5.83 -12.96
CA HIS A 720 -17.72 -7.15 -12.53
C HIS A 720 -19.16 -7.39 -13.02
N LEU A 721 -19.41 -8.60 -13.53
CA LEU A 721 -20.66 -9.00 -14.18
C LEU A 721 -21.87 -8.92 -13.22
N GLY A 722 -22.58 -7.79 -13.31
CA GLY A 722 -24.04 -7.75 -13.34
C GLY A 722 -24.38 -6.95 -14.60
N ASP A 723 -25.21 -7.48 -15.50
CA ASP A 723 -25.49 -6.81 -16.78
C ASP A 723 -26.23 -5.47 -16.56
N ASP A 724 -26.36 -4.66 -17.62
CA ASP A 724 -26.97 -3.33 -17.54
C ASP A 724 -28.42 -3.33 -17.04
N ARG A 725 -29.09 -4.48 -16.90
CA ARG A 725 -30.41 -4.55 -16.23
C ARG A 725 -30.31 -4.38 -14.72
N PHE A 726 -29.15 -4.67 -14.13
CA PHE A 726 -28.80 -4.33 -12.75
C PHE A 726 -28.61 -2.81 -12.55
N ALA A 727 -28.32 -2.06 -13.64
CA ALA A 727 -28.10 -0.60 -13.62
C ALA A 727 -29.23 0.21 -14.28
N LEU A 728 -30.20 -0.43 -14.94
CA LEU A 728 -31.30 0.23 -15.69
C LEU A 728 -32.68 0.12 -15.03
N SER A 729 -32.81 -0.39 -13.79
CA SER A 729 -34.07 -0.34 -13.05
C SER A 729 -34.29 0.93 -12.22
N THR A 730 -33.35 1.89 -12.20
CA THR A 730 -33.50 3.12 -11.41
C THR A 730 -33.01 4.36 -12.16
N SER A 731 -33.69 4.70 -13.26
CA SER A 731 -33.94 6.10 -13.57
C SER A 731 -35.42 6.37 -13.36
N MET A 732 -35.75 6.99 -12.23
CA MET A 732 -36.64 8.14 -12.09
C MET A 732 -37.09 8.17 -10.63
N GLU A 733 -36.65 9.22 -9.94
CA GLU A 733 -37.12 9.67 -8.63
C GLU A 733 -37.17 8.61 -7.53
N VAL A 734 -36.26 8.65 -6.56
CA VAL A 734 -36.57 8.42 -5.14
C VAL A 734 -35.33 8.72 -4.29
N TYR A 735 -35.48 9.80 -3.52
CA TYR A 735 -35.10 9.95 -2.11
C TYR A 735 -33.62 9.82 -1.70
N GLN A 736 -32.99 10.98 -1.51
CA GLN A 736 -31.90 11.15 -0.56
C GLN A 736 -32.49 11.45 0.83
N PRO A 737 -32.27 10.65 1.88
CA PRO A 737 -32.39 11.18 3.22
C PRO A 737 -31.19 12.10 3.48
N ALA A 738 -31.42 13.40 3.33
CA ALA A 738 -30.55 14.40 3.92
C ALA A 738 -30.61 14.23 5.44
N ARG A 739 -29.53 13.69 6.02
CA ARG A 739 -29.32 13.37 7.44
C ARG A 739 -29.93 12.04 7.90
N THR A 740 -29.05 11.14 8.33
CA THR A 740 -29.36 10.12 9.33
C THR A 740 -29.73 10.82 10.64
N LEU A 741 -31.03 10.86 10.96
CA LEU A 741 -31.49 11.29 12.27
C LEU A 741 -31.11 10.19 13.28
N PRO A 742 -30.32 10.48 14.33
CA PRO A 742 -30.06 9.49 15.37
C PRO A 742 -31.40 9.06 16.01
N PRO A 743 -31.58 7.77 16.39
CA PRO A 743 -32.84 7.23 16.90
C PRO A 743 -33.52 8.08 17.99
N GLN A 744 -32.72 8.75 18.83
CA GLN A 744 -33.17 9.65 19.91
C GLN A 744 -33.96 10.88 19.45
N SER A 745 -34.00 11.17 18.14
CA SER A 745 -34.72 12.30 17.56
C SER A 745 -36.02 11.90 16.84
N LEU A 746 -36.36 10.61 16.83
CA LEU A 746 -37.62 10.13 16.26
C LEU A 746 -38.79 10.40 17.22
N PRO A 747 -39.99 10.72 16.71
CA PRO A 747 -41.17 10.87 17.54
C PRO A 747 -41.51 9.54 18.25
N PRO A 748 -42.03 9.59 19.49
CA PRO A 748 -42.46 8.39 20.20
C PRO A 748 -43.72 7.80 19.56
N LEU A 749 -43.72 6.50 19.28
CA LEU A 749 -44.88 5.72 18.89
C LEU A 749 -45.47 5.05 20.14
N LEU A 750 -46.71 5.43 20.50
CA LEU A 750 -47.38 4.89 21.67
C LEU A 750 -47.74 3.42 21.46
N ALA A 751 -47.30 2.58 22.40
CA ALA A 751 -47.65 1.17 22.45
C ALA A 751 -48.13 0.78 23.85
N ASP A 752 -49.31 0.17 23.90
CA ASP A 752 -49.93 -0.31 25.12
C ASP A 752 -49.52 -1.77 25.36
N LEU A 753 -48.72 -2.00 26.41
CA LEU A 753 -48.39 -3.37 26.85
C LEU A 753 -49.67 -4.10 27.27
N ARG A 754 -50.02 -5.16 26.57
CA ARG A 754 -51.20 -5.99 26.86
C ARG A 754 -50.85 -7.21 27.71
N ARG A 755 -49.68 -7.80 27.46
CA ARG A 755 -49.24 -9.03 28.12
C ARG A 755 -47.72 -9.13 28.20
N THR A 756 -47.26 -9.76 29.27
CA THR A 756 -45.91 -10.30 29.41
C THR A 756 -46.03 -11.78 29.73
N VAL A 757 -45.34 -12.63 28.97
CA VAL A 757 -45.25 -14.07 29.18
C VAL A 757 -43.79 -14.43 29.42
N GLY A 758 -43.53 -15.24 30.44
CA GLY A 758 -42.17 -15.43 30.97
C GLY A 758 -41.88 -14.43 32.09
N SER A 759 -41.31 -14.93 33.18
CA SER A 759 -40.86 -14.11 34.32
C SER A 759 -39.47 -14.52 34.83
N VAL A 760 -39.03 -15.74 34.51
CA VAL A 760 -37.72 -16.30 34.83
C VAL A 760 -37.32 -17.24 33.69
N CYS A 761 -36.04 -17.22 33.32
CA CYS A 761 -35.49 -18.15 32.34
C CYS A 761 -35.63 -19.60 32.82
N GLY A 762 -36.17 -20.48 31.97
CA GLY A 762 -36.41 -21.88 32.31
C GLY A 762 -37.11 -22.65 31.21
N ALA A 763 -37.39 -23.93 31.46
CA ALA A 763 -38.03 -24.85 30.51
C ALA A 763 -39.48 -25.22 30.87
N GLY A 764 -39.97 -24.75 32.03
CA GLY A 764 -41.31 -25.02 32.53
C GLY A 764 -42.43 -24.38 31.70
N GLN A 765 -43.67 -24.59 32.14
CA GLN A 765 -44.84 -23.92 31.56
C GLN A 765 -44.72 -22.41 31.78
N ALA A 766 -45.00 -21.62 30.73
CA ALA A 766 -44.84 -20.16 30.75
C ALA A 766 -43.41 -19.67 31.04
N GLN A 767 -42.39 -20.49 30.76
CA GLN A 767 -40.97 -20.12 30.85
C GLN A 767 -40.29 -20.29 29.49
N PHE A 768 -39.38 -19.38 29.16
CA PHE A 768 -38.55 -19.43 27.96
C PHE A 768 -37.06 -19.47 28.34
N ASN A 769 -36.23 -19.86 27.40
CA ASN A 769 -34.77 -19.76 27.48
C ASN A 769 -34.23 -19.32 26.12
N LEU A 770 -33.69 -18.09 26.05
CA LEU A 770 -33.29 -17.44 24.79
C LEU A 770 -34.39 -17.48 23.72
N PRO A 771 -35.58 -16.88 23.96
CA PRO A 771 -36.58 -16.71 22.92
C PRO A 771 -36.06 -15.76 21.83
N HIS A 772 -35.99 -16.22 20.59
CA HIS A 772 -35.49 -15.45 19.45
C HIS A 772 -36.64 -15.14 18.49
N GLY A 773 -36.72 -15.83 17.34
CA GLY A 773 -37.70 -15.54 16.31
C GLY A 773 -39.15 -15.77 16.73
N LEU A 774 -40.03 -14.98 16.11
CA LEU A 774 -41.45 -14.90 16.41
C LEU A 774 -42.26 -14.88 15.11
N ALA A 775 -43.42 -15.53 15.12
CA ALA A 775 -44.40 -15.41 14.04
C ALA A 775 -45.83 -15.28 14.61
N LEU A 776 -46.60 -14.33 14.09
CA LEU A 776 -48.02 -14.16 14.41
C LEU A 776 -48.87 -14.73 13.27
N ASP A 777 -49.98 -15.39 13.61
CA ASP A 777 -51.00 -15.70 12.62
C ASP A 777 -51.74 -14.44 12.13
N ALA A 778 -52.44 -14.55 11.00
CA ALA A 778 -53.06 -13.41 10.33
C ALA A 778 -54.10 -12.69 11.19
N ASP A 779 -54.83 -13.43 12.04
CA ASP A 779 -55.84 -12.89 12.96
C ASP A 779 -55.23 -12.41 14.29
N ALA A 780 -53.91 -12.55 14.47
CA ALA A 780 -53.18 -12.27 15.71
C ALA A 780 -53.75 -13.01 16.95
N GLY A 781 -54.29 -14.21 16.75
CA GLY A 781 -54.79 -15.10 17.80
C GLY A 781 -53.71 -16.03 18.35
N ARG A 782 -52.74 -16.42 17.54
CA ARG A 782 -51.62 -17.30 17.92
C ARG A 782 -50.26 -16.67 17.64
N LEU A 783 -49.38 -16.79 18.61
CA LEU A 783 -47.98 -16.40 18.51
C LEU A 783 -47.08 -17.64 18.61
N TYR A 784 -46.24 -17.85 17.62
CA TYR A 784 -45.24 -18.91 17.59
C TYR A 784 -43.89 -18.34 18.00
N VAL A 785 -43.19 -19.06 18.88
CA VAL A 785 -41.92 -18.62 19.47
C VAL A 785 -40.87 -19.70 19.29
N ALA A 786 -39.74 -19.34 18.68
CA ALA A 786 -38.53 -20.12 18.72
C ALA A 786 -37.89 -20.01 20.12
N ASP A 787 -38.13 -21.01 20.96
CA ASP A 787 -37.57 -21.09 22.32
C ASP A 787 -36.18 -21.76 22.24
N THR A 788 -35.25 -21.04 21.63
CA THR A 788 -33.95 -21.53 21.11
C THR A 788 -33.18 -22.37 22.12
N GLY A 789 -33.02 -21.85 23.35
CA GLY A 789 -32.27 -22.50 24.41
C GLY A 789 -32.94 -23.75 24.99
N ASN A 790 -34.25 -23.91 24.77
CA ASN A 790 -35.00 -25.11 25.12
C ASN A 790 -35.20 -26.06 23.93
N ARG A 791 -34.69 -25.72 22.73
CA ARG A 791 -34.74 -26.53 21.51
C ARG A 791 -36.17 -26.96 21.14
N ARG A 792 -37.10 -26.02 21.21
CA ARG A 792 -38.52 -26.24 20.90
C ARG A 792 -39.14 -25.00 20.26
N VAL A 793 -40.28 -25.18 19.61
CA VAL A 793 -41.15 -24.09 19.19
C VAL A 793 -42.42 -24.13 20.03
N VAL A 794 -42.84 -22.99 20.57
CA VAL A 794 -44.03 -22.86 21.43
C VAL A 794 -45.09 -22.04 20.70
N ALA A 795 -46.32 -22.54 20.64
CA ALA A 795 -47.49 -21.76 20.25
C ALA A 795 -48.22 -21.22 21.48
N LEU A 796 -48.47 -19.92 21.47
CA LEU A 796 -49.10 -19.15 22.53
C LEU A 796 -50.45 -18.63 22.07
N ASP A 797 -51.44 -18.62 22.97
CA ASP A 797 -52.65 -17.84 22.78
C ASP A 797 -52.35 -16.37 23.07
N VAL A 798 -52.60 -15.47 22.13
CA VAL A 798 -52.30 -14.04 22.29
C VAL A 798 -53.21 -13.40 23.35
N ALA A 799 -54.45 -13.90 23.51
CA ALA A 799 -55.46 -13.34 24.41
C ALA A 799 -55.34 -13.82 25.86
N THR A 800 -54.84 -15.02 26.14
CA THR A 800 -54.58 -15.56 27.50
C THR A 800 -53.10 -15.67 27.87
N GLY A 801 -52.20 -15.79 26.89
CA GLY A 801 -50.76 -15.94 27.09
C GLY A 801 -50.36 -17.38 27.44
N ASP A 802 -51.32 -18.30 27.37
CA ASP A 802 -51.11 -19.69 27.70
C ASP A 802 -50.35 -20.40 26.58
N PHE A 803 -49.52 -21.36 26.98
CA PHE A 803 -48.88 -22.28 26.04
C PHE A 803 -49.95 -23.25 25.54
N VAL A 804 -50.34 -23.13 24.28
CA VAL A 804 -51.39 -23.96 23.66
C VAL A 804 -50.80 -25.24 23.09
N GLN A 805 -49.59 -25.14 22.52
CA GLN A 805 -48.91 -26.28 21.90
C GLN A 805 -47.40 -26.11 21.97
N VAL A 806 -46.69 -27.24 22.11
CA VAL A 806 -45.23 -27.30 22.08
C VAL A 806 -44.82 -28.29 21.00
N TYR A 807 -44.03 -27.81 20.05
CA TYR A 807 -43.44 -28.62 19.00
C TYR A 807 -41.99 -28.91 19.39
N ALA A 808 -41.74 -30.17 19.71
CA ALA A 808 -40.41 -30.68 19.97
C ALA A 808 -40.07 -31.75 18.92
N ALA A 809 -39.03 -31.48 18.14
CA ALA A 809 -38.42 -32.40 17.19
C ALA A 809 -36.93 -32.55 17.52
N GLU A 810 -36.11 -33.08 16.62
CA GLU A 810 -34.64 -33.12 16.77
C GLU A 810 -33.98 -31.74 16.56
N PHE A 811 -34.65 -30.65 16.94
CA PHE A 811 -34.10 -29.30 16.87
C PHE A 811 -32.82 -29.20 17.70
N GLN A 812 -31.81 -28.52 17.14
CA GLN A 812 -30.51 -28.29 17.76
C GLN A 812 -30.37 -26.82 18.20
N GLU A 813 -30.73 -25.88 17.34
CA GLU A 813 -30.77 -24.43 17.62
C GLU A 813 -31.86 -23.78 16.76
N PRO A 814 -33.16 -23.95 17.09
CA PRO A 814 -34.23 -23.30 16.35
C PRO A 814 -34.19 -21.80 16.64
N VAL A 815 -33.80 -21.00 15.66
CA VAL A 815 -33.52 -19.56 15.83
C VAL A 815 -34.64 -18.67 15.33
N ASP A 816 -35.38 -19.12 14.32
CA ASP A 816 -36.45 -18.32 13.72
C ASP A 816 -37.61 -19.16 13.18
N VAL A 817 -38.78 -18.54 13.08
CA VAL A 817 -40.03 -19.15 12.62
C VAL A 817 -40.81 -18.22 11.71
N ALA A 818 -41.45 -18.75 10.68
CA ALA A 818 -42.28 -17.98 9.76
C ALA A 818 -43.49 -18.79 9.29
N LEU A 819 -44.65 -18.15 9.12
CA LEU A 819 -45.85 -18.80 8.58
C LEU A 819 -45.89 -18.67 7.06
N ALA A 820 -46.07 -19.79 6.38
CA ALA A 820 -46.34 -19.81 4.95
C ALA A 820 -47.82 -19.53 4.66
N PRO A 821 -48.17 -19.03 3.45
CA PRO A 821 -49.55 -18.72 3.07
C PRO A 821 -50.52 -19.91 3.13
N ASP A 822 -50.01 -21.14 3.04
CA ASP A 822 -50.78 -22.38 3.15
C ASP A 822 -51.08 -22.80 4.61
N GLY A 823 -50.63 -22.02 5.58
CA GLY A 823 -50.78 -22.31 7.01
C GLY A 823 -49.69 -23.23 7.58
N THR A 824 -48.66 -23.58 6.80
CA THR A 824 -47.50 -24.32 7.30
C THR A 824 -46.61 -23.40 8.12
N LEU A 825 -46.14 -23.85 9.29
CA LEU A 825 -45.13 -23.13 10.06
C LEU A 825 -43.73 -23.64 9.67
N LEU A 826 -42.89 -22.74 9.18
CA LEU A 826 -41.48 -23.02 8.90
C LEU A 826 -40.63 -22.70 10.13
N VAL A 827 -39.61 -23.53 10.37
CA VAL A 827 -38.64 -23.35 11.45
C VAL A 827 -37.23 -23.39 10.85
N LEU A 828 -36.44 -22.36 11.13
CA LEU A 828 -35.02 -22.29 10.78
C LEU A 828 -34.17 -22.77 11.96
N ASP A 829 -33.37 -23.80 11.73
CA ASP A 829 -32.44 -24.32 12.74
C ASP A 829 -30.99 -24.03 12.33
N ALA A 830 -30.30 -23.23 13.15
CA ALA A 830 -28.98 -22.70 12.84
C ALA A 830 -27.87 -23.76 12.95
N LEU A 831 -27.96 -24.68 13.92
CA LEU A 831 -26.96 -25.75 14.11
C LEU A 831 -27.21 -26.95 13.21
N ALA A 832 -28.47 -27.32 12.99
CA ALA A 832 -28.81 -28.32 12.01
C ALA A 832 -28.61 -27.82 10.57
N ALA A 833 -28.48 -26.49 10.38
CA ALA A 833 -28.34 -25.82 9.09
C ALA A 833 -29.45 -26.22 8.11
N ALA A 834 -30.69 -26.28 8.61
CA ALA A 834 -31.84 -26.85 7.90
C ALA A 834 -33.12 -26.08 8.19
N LEU A 835 -34.09 -26.23 7.28
CA LEU A 835 -35.47 -25.80 7.46
C LEU A 835 -36.35 -27.00 7.83
N PHE A 836 -37.30 -26.79 8.73
CA PHE A 836 -38.36 -27.75 9.05
C PHE A 836 -39.72 -27.15 8.74
N ARG A 837 -40.68 -28.01 8.42
CA ARG A 837 -42.10 -27.70 8.29
C ARG A 837 -42.86 -28.32 9.43
N ILE A 838 -43.81 -27.55 9.97
CA ILE A 838 -44.76 -28.01 10.96
C ILE A 838 -46.16 -27.85 10.37
N ASP A 839 -46.86 -28.96 10.22
CA ASP A 839 -48.29 -28.95 9.94
C ASP A 839 -49.04 -28.57 11.22
N LEU A 840 -49.69 -27.41 11.23
CA LEU A 840 -50.37 -26.90 12.42
C LEU A 840 -51.66 -27.65 12.78
N ALA A 841 -52.23 -28.42 11.86
CA ALA A 841 -53.43 -29.21 12.10
C ALA A 841 -53.09 -30.58 12.73
N THR A 842 -52.02 -31.23 12.29
CA THR A 842 -51.60 -32.54 12.79
C THR A 842 -50.52 -32.45 13.88
N GLY A 843 -49.75 -31.36 13.90
CA GLY A 843 -48.56 -31.18 14.73
C GLY A 843 -47.33 -31.94 14.23
N GLU A 844 -47.37 -32.51 13.03
CA GLU A 844 -46.25 -33.24 12.43
C GLU A 844 -45.10 -32.29 12.08
N VAL A 845 -43.87 -32.68 12.42
CA VAL A 845 -42.65 -31.94 12.09
C VAL A 845 -41.81 -32.74 11.10
N ALA A 846 -41.49 -32.17 9.95
CA ALA A 846 -40.69 -32.81 8.91
C ALA A 846 -39.61 -31.86 8.35
N PRO A 847 -38.42 -32.35 7.96
CA PRO A 847 -37.41 -31.52 7.31
C PRO A 847 -37.87 -31.07 5.91
N LEU A 848 -37.54 -29.85 5.52
CA LEU A 848 -37.68 -29.34 4.16
C LEU A 848 -36.37 -29.56 3.40
N ALA A 849 -36.40 -30.37 2.35
CA ALA A 849 -35.28 -30.51 1.45
C ALA A 849 -35.01 -29.17 0.73
N VAL A 850 -33.77 -28.68 0.80
CA VAL A 850 -33.34 -27.45 0.14
C VAL A 850 -32.21 -27.74 -0.84
N GLN A 851 -32.18 -27.03 -1.97
CA GLN A 851 -31.17 -27.20 -3.02
C GLN A 851 -29.89 -26.36 -2.78
N THR A 852 -29.62 -26.00 -1.54
CA THR A 852 -28.45 -25.20 -1.12
C THR A 852 -28.05 -25.57 0.31
N GLY A 853 -26.79 -25.41 0.66
CA GLY A 853 -26.32 -25.55 2.04
C GLY A 853 -26.37 -24.22 2.79
N PHE A 854 -26.67 -24.25 4.08
CA PHE A 854 -26.55 -23.09 4.96
C PHE A 854 -25.33 -23.21 5.88
N TYR A 855 -24.82 -22.08 6.33
CA TYR A 855 -23.78 -21.99 7.33
C TYR A 855 -24.16 -21.00 8.43
N ARG A 856 -24.71 -21.53 9.53
CA ARG A 856 -25.26 -20.77 10.67
C ARG A 856 -26.27 -19.68 10.23
N PRO A 857 -27.37 -20.06 9.56
CA PRO A 857 -28.41 -19.11 9.20
C PRO A 857 -29.12 -18.58 10.46
N ARG A 858 -29.63 -17.35 10.44
CA ARG A 858 -30.21 -16.71 11.64
C ARG A 858 -31.62 -16.17 11.45
N GLY A 859 -32.00 -15.75 10.25
CA GLY A 859 -33.32 -15.16 10.01
C GLY A 859 -34.05 -15.77 8.81
N LEU A 860 -35.37 -15.76 8.90
CA LEU A 860 -36.30 -16.45 8.03
C LEU A 860 -37.53 -15.58 7.79
N ALA A 861 -37.85 -15.33 6.53
CA ALA A 861 -39.13 -14.75 6.14
C ALA A 861 -39.80 -15.54 5.02
N VAL A 862 -41.13 -15.50 5.00
CA VAL A 862 -41.94 -16.05 3.90
C VAL A 862 -42.86 -14.95 3.39
N ASP A 863 -42.88 -14.75 2.08
CA ASP A 863 -43.78 -13.78 1.46
C ASP A 863 -45.17 -14.36 1.18
N THR A 864 -46.07 -13.52 0.66
CA THR A 864 -47.44 -13.93 0.32
C THR A 864 -47.52 -14.90 -0.87
N GLY A 865 -46.47 -14.99 -1.69
CA GLY A 865 -46.34 -15.95 -2.80
C GLY A 865 -45.75 -17.30 -2.38
N GLY A 866 -45.28 -17.43 -1.15
CA GLY A 866 -44.60 -18.62 -0.63
C GLY A 866 -43.10 -18.67 -0.92
N MET A 867 -42.48 -17.58 -1.37
CA MET A 867 -41.03 -17.45 -1.45
C MET A 867 -40.46 -17.40 -0.03
N ILE A 868 -39.43 -18.21 0.21
CA ILE A 868 -38.73 -18.30 1.49
C ILE A 868 -37.40 -17.53 1.36
N ALA A 869 -37.21 -16.51 2.19
CA ALA A 869 -35.95 -15.77 2.29
C ALA A 869 -35.21 -16.20 3.57
N VAL A 870 -33.92 -16.51 3.44
CA VAL A 870 -33.07 -16.95 4.56
C VAL A 870 -31.83 -16.07 4.64
N ALA A 871 -31.62 -15.45 5.80
CA ALA A 871 -30.35 -14.80 6.14
C ALA A 871 -29.34 -15.87 6.56
N ASP A 872 -28.50 -16.31 5.61
CA ASP A 872 -27.43 -17.28 5.81
C ASP A 872 -26.17 -16.57 6.35
N THR A 873 -26.23 -16.21 7.64
CA THR A 873 -25.30 -15.29 8.30
C THR A 873 -23.84 -15.67 8.16
N GLY A 874 -23.47 -16.91 8.52
CA GLY A 874 -22.09 -17.37 8.39
C GLY A 874 -21.65 -17.48 6.94
N GLY A 875 -22.58 -17.76 6.01
CA GLY A 875 -22.35 -17.70 4.57
C GLY A 875 -22.18 -16.26 4.03
N GLY A 876 -22.47 -15.24 4.85
CA GLY A 876 -22.39 -13.83 4.49
C GLY A 876 -23.38 -13.41 3.40
N ARG A 877 -24.54 -14.06 3.32
CA ARG A 877 -25.47 -13.94 2.19
C ARG A 877 -26.93 -14.05 2.60
N VAL A 878 -27.82 -13.62 1.72
CA VAL A 878 -29.26 -13.90 1.79
C VAL A 878 -29.64 -14.83 0.63
N VAL A 879 -30.41 -15.87 0.94
CA VAL A 879 -30.79 -16.93 0.01
C VAL A 879 -32.30 -16.91 -0.17
N LEU A 880 -32.76 -16.90 -1.43
CA LEU A 880 -34.18 -16.99 -1.77
C LEU A 880 -34.49 -18.38 -2.31
N LEU A 881 -35.52 -19.01 -1.77
CA LEU A 881 -36.03 -20.31 -2.17
C LEU A 881 -37.51 -20.20 -2.55
N ASP A 882 -38.00 -21.12 -3.36
CA ASP A 882 -39.43 -21.28 -3.56
C ASP A 882 -40.07 -22.14 -2.45
N ALA A 883 -41.40 -22.26 -2.50
CA ALA A 883 -42.17 -23.07 -1.57
C ALA A 883 -41.87 -24.57 -1.64
N SER A 884 -41.02 -25.06 -2.56
CA SER A 884 -40.54 -26.44 -2.62
C SER A 884 -39.13 -26.61 -2.02
N GLY A 885 -38.43 -25.51 -1.74
CA GLY A 885 -37.02 -25.50 -1.32
C GLY A 885 -36.03 -25.41 -2.48
N ALA A 886 -36.48 -25.17 -3.70
CA ALA A 886 -35.60 -24.92 -4.84
C ALA A 886 -34.99 -23.51 -4.75
N LEU A 887 -33.73 -23.38 -5.11
CA LEU A 887 -33.01 -22.11 -5.07
C LEU A 887 -33.50 -21.17 -6.17
N LEU A 888 -33.99 -19.99 -5.80
CA LEU A 888 -34.41 -18.94 -6.73
C LEU A 888 -33.29 -17.94 -6.98
N ALA A 889 -32.67 -17.42 -5.90
CA ALA A 889 -31.63 -16.40 -5.99
C ALA A 889 -30.75 -16.37 -4.73
N GLN A 890 -29.63 -15.64 -4.82
CA GLN A 890 -28.73 -15.38 -3.70
C GLN A 890 -28.14 -13.97 -3.82
N PHE A 891 -28.05 -13.27 -2.69
CA PHE A 891 -27.41 -11.95 -2.55
C PHE A 891 -26.25 -12.01 -1.57
N GLY A 892 -25.11 -11.41 -1.91
CA GLY A 892 -23.93 -11.34 -1.03
C GLY A 892 -22.97 -12.53 -1.14
N GLY A 893 -22.21 -12.74 -0.07
CA GLY A 893 -21.13 -13.71 0.06
C GLY A 893 -20.04 -13.19 1.02
N PRO A 894 -19.11 -14.03 1.50
CA PRO A 894 -18.19 -13.67 2.59
C PRO A 894 -17.31 -12.44 2.32
N ALA A 895 -16.98 -12.18 1.06
CA ALA A 895 -16.15 -11.05 0.64
C ALA A 895 -16.93 -9.74 0.38
N THR A 896 -18.26 -9.78 0.39
CA THR A 896 -19.13 -8.63 0.08
C THR A 896 -19.39 -7.76 1.31
N LEU A 897 -19.79 -6.50 1.12
CA LEU A 897 -20.17 -5.61 2.24
C LEU A 897 -21.36 -6.15 3.05
N LEU A 898 -22.32 -6.79 2.37
CA LEU A 898 -23.42 -7.49 3.03
C LEU A 898 -22.88 -8.61 3.93
N GLY A 899 -21.95 -9.43 3.41
CA GLY A 899 -21.33 -10.52 4.14
C GLY A 899 -20.44 -10.09 5.30
N GLN A 900 -19.64 -9.04 5.13
CA GLN A 900 -18.87 -8.43 6.22
C GLN A 900 -19.78 -7.83 7.30
N GLY A 901 -20.98 -7.38 6.94
CA GLY A 901 -21.99 -6.93 7.89
C GLY A 901 -22.65 -8.05 8.68
N GLN A 902 -22.55 -9.31 8.20
CA GLN A 902 -23.24 -10.50 8.73
C GLN A 902 -24.77 -10.31 8.73
N PRO A 903 -25.47 -10.71 7.64
CA PRO A 903 -26.93 -10.58 7.58
C PRO A 903 -27.56 -11.49 8.60
N VAL A 904 -28.35 -10.94 9.51
CA VAL A 904 -28.95 -11.70 10.63
C VAL A 904 -30.44 -11.91 10.46
N ASP A 905 -31.11 -11.04 9.72
CA ASP A 905 -32.53 -11.21 9.42
C ASP A 905 -32.93 -10.62 8.07
N THR A 906 -34.04 -11.08 7.50
CA THR A 906 -34.58 -10.65 6.21
C THR A 906 -36.10 -10.60 6.22
N LEU A 907 -36.68 -9.72 5.40
CA LEU A 907 -38.12 -9.52 5.33
C LEU A 907 -38.53 -9.21 3.89
N ALA A 908 -39.57 -9.88 3.41
CA ALA A 908 -40.30 -9.45 2.22
C ALA A 908 -41.44 -8.50 2.64
N ALA A 909 -41.32 -7.23 2.31
CA ALA A 909 -42.31 -6.19 2.63
C ALA A 909 -42.93 -5.67 1.33
N GLY A 910 -44.10 -6.19 0.97
CA GLY A 910 -44.68 -5.98 -0.36
C GLY A 910 -43.79 -6.62 -1.45
N GLU A 911 -43.43 -5.83 -2.47
CA GLU A 911 -42.50 -6.25 -3.54
C GLU A 911 -41.02 -6.01 -3.19
N THR A 912 -40.74 -5.49 -1.99
CA THR A 912 -39.38 -5.09 -1.58
C THR A 912 -38.79 -6.12 -0.64
N LEU A 913 -37.50 -6.44 -0.82
CA LEU A 913 -36.79 -7.37 0.05
C LEU A 913 -35.80 -6.59 0.93
N TRP A 914 -35.97 -6.70 2.24
CA TRP A 914 -35.11 -6.08 3.23
C TRP A 914 -34.22 -7.11 3.93
N THR A 915 -33.03 -6.70 4.34
CA THR A 915 -32.21 -7.48 5.29
C THR A 915 -31.45 -6.55 6.22
N VAL A 916 -31.19 -6.99 7.44
CA VAL A 916 -30.42 -6.22 8.42
C VAL A 916 -29.14 -6.98 8.79
N THR A 917 -28.05 -6.22 8.89
CA THR A 917 -26.71 -6.73 9.21
C THR A 917 -26.28 -6.29 10.61
N ALA A 918 -25.84 -7.24 11.43
CA ALA A 918 -25.54 -7.00 12.85
C ALA A 918 -24.22 -6.24 13.08
N GLU A 919 -23.13 -6.63 12.40
CA GLU A 919 -21.78 -6.14 12.71
C GLU A 919 -21.53 -4.71 12.23
N ASN A 920 -22.28 -4.26 11.23
CA ASN A 920 -22.19 -2.89 10.72
C ASN A 920 -23.48 -2.06 10.93
N GLY A 921 -24.54 -2.65 11.49
CA GLY A 921 -25.78 -1.96 11.87
C GLY A 921 -26.55 -1.37 10.69
N ARG A 922 -26.49 -2.02 9.52
CA ARG A 922 -27.11 -1.52 8.29
C ARG A 922 -28.41 -2.25 7.98
N LEU A 923 -29.37 -1.48 7.47
CA LEU A 923 -30.57 -1.99 6.82
C LEU A 923 -30.34 -1.92 5.30
N TRP A 924 -30.50 -3.05 4.63
CA TRP A 924 -30.29 -3.23 3.20
C TRP A 924 -31.61 -3.46 2.49
N ARG A 925 -31.78 -2.81 1.35
CA ARG A 925 -32.83 -3.10 0.38
C ARG A 925 -32.23 -3.95 -0.74
N LEU A 926 -32.50 -5.25 -0.72
CA LEU A 926 -31.83 -6.26 -1.55
C LEU A 926 -32.21 -6.20 -3.02
N ASP A 927 -33.43 -5.77 -3.36
CA ASP A 927 -33.87 -5.60 -4.76
C ASP A 927 -33.08 -4.50 -5.51
N VAL A 928 -32.47 -3.56 -4.78
CA VAL A 928 -31.60 -2.50 -5.34
C VAL A 928 -30.18 -2.50 -4.77
N MET A 929 -29.83 -3.48 -3.93
CA MET A 929 -28.57 -3.59 -3.19
C MET A 929 -28.12 -2.29 -2.47
N GLY A 930 -29.08 -1.46 -2.07
CA GLY A 930 -28.82 -0.22 -1.32
C GLY A 930 -28.78 -0.47 0.18
N SER A 931 -28.06 0.35 0.95
CA SER A 931 -28.04 0.24 2.41
C SER A 931 -28.04 1.58 3.13
N LEU A 932 -28.62 1.62 4.33
CA LEU A 932 -28.62 2.77 5.23
C LEU A 932 -28.11 2.33 6.60
N ALA A 933 -27.31 3.16 7.26
CA ALA A 933 -26.97 2.92 8.67
C ALA A 933 -28.22 3.16 9.51
N ALA A 934 -28.77 2.08 10.09
CA ALA A 934 -30.06 2.10 10.76
C ALA A 934 -29.91 1.91 12.28
N LEU A 935 -28.89 1.18 12.74
CA LEU A 935 -28.81 0.69 14.12
C LEU A 935 -27.39 0.71 14.72
N PRO A 936 -27.27 0.74 16.06
CA PRO A 936 -26.03 0.40 16.74
C PRO A 936 -25.60 -1.04 16.43
N ARG A 937 -24.29 -1.28 16.32
CA ARG A 937 -23.73 -2.61 16.06
C ARG A 937 -24.12 -3.61 17.17
N SER A 938 -24.43 -4.83 16.78
CA SER A 938 -24.75 -5.94 17.67
C SER A 938 -23.96 -7.20 17.31
N ASN A 939 -24.11 -8.25 18.12
CA ASN A 939 -23.61 -9.57 17.76
C ASN A 939 -24.61 -10.28 16.82
N THR A 940 -24.22 -11.43 16.26
CA THR A 940 -25.02 -12.19 15.30
C THR A 940 -26.04 -13.16 15.91
N ILE A 941 -26.00 -13.36 17.24
CA ILE A 941 -26.90 -14.26 17.98
C ILE A 941 -28.10 -13.45 18.48
N ASP A 942 -27.83 -12.38 19.22
CA ASP A 942 -28.78 -11.37 19.68
C ASP A 942 -28.86 -10.20 18.68
N GLY A 943 -29.07 -10.54 17.40
CA GLY A 943 -29.11 -9.59 16.28
C GLY A 943 -30.45 -8.87 16.12
N PRO A 944 -30.49 -7.73 15.41
CA PRO A 944 -31.74 -7.08 15.03
C PRO A 944 -32.60 -7.96 14.11
N HIS A 945 -33.91 -7.82 14.24
CA HIS A 945 -34.92 -8.55 13.46
C HIS A 945 -35.97 -7.59 12.87
N LEU A 946 -36.66 -8.05 11.83
CA LEU A 946 -37.61 -7.31 11.01
C LEU A 946 -39.00 -7.96 11.09
N ALA A 947 -40.05 -7.15 11.24
CA ALA A 947 -41.44 -7.62 11.18
C ALA A 947 -42.28 -6.74 10.27
N GLY A 948 -42.71 -7.29 9.14
CA GLY A 948 -43.49 -6.57 8.13
C GLY A 948 -44.97 -6.41 8.47
N LEU A 949 -45.57 -5.38 7.89
CA LEU A 949 -47.01 -5.14 7.85
C LEU A 949 -47.54 -5.26 6.41
N PRO A 950 -48.85 -5.46 6.22
CA PRO A 950 -49.45 -5.58 4.88
C PRO A 950 -49.27 -4.36 3.97
N ASP A 951 -49.05 -3.17 4.54
CA ASP A 951 -48.79 -1.94 3.80
C ASP A 951 -47.32 -1.74 3.41
N GLY A 952 -46.46 -2.72 3.69
CA GLY A 952 -45.02 -2.69 3.40
C GLY A 952 -44.19 -1.98 4.47
N ASP A 953 -44.81 -1.23 5.38
CA ASP A 953 -44.16 -0.71 6.58
C ASP A 953 -43.72 -1.88 7.47
N PHE A 954 -42.70 -1.67 8.32
CA PHE A 954 -42.17 -2.73 9.17
C PHE A 954 -41.61 -2.21 10.49
N PHE A 955 -41.52 -3.11 11.46
CA PHE A 955 -40.81 -2.88 12.71
C PHE A 955 -39.40 -3.46 12.62
N LEU A 956 -38.44 -2.77 13.23
CA LEU A 956 -37.05 -3.16 13.32
C LEU A 956 -36.62 -3.17 14.78
N SER A 957 -36.18 -4.32 15.28
CA SER A 957 -35.61 -4.41 16.62
C SER A 957 -34.18 -3.89 16.68
N SER A 958 -33.84 -3.28 17.81
CA SER A 958 -32.50 -2.74 18.08
C SER A 958 -32.02 -3.29 19.43
N PRO A 959 -31.43 -4.50 19.47
CA PRO A 959 -30.98 -5.13 20.71
C PRO A 959 -30.01 -4.25 21.51
N ALA A 960 -28.95 -3.77 20.86
CA ALA A 960 -27.94 -2.90 21.48
C ALA A 960 -28.50 -1.53 21.88
N GLY A 961 -29.43 -1.00 21.09
CA GLY A 961 -30.15 0.25 21.40
C GLY A 961 -31.32 0.09 22.38
N ARG A 962 -31.65 -1.14 22.78
CA ARG A 962 -32.76 -1.48 23.68
C ARG A 962 -34.11 -0.89 23.25
N THR A 963 -34.39 -0.94 21.96
CA THR A 963 -35.59 -0.29 21.41
C THR A 963 -36.12 -0.97 20.14
N LEU A 964 -37.25 -0.46 19.65
CA LEU A 964 -37.91 -0.87 18.43
C LEU A 964 -38.18 0.38 17.59
N LEU A 965 -37.89 0.30 16.30
CA LEU A 965 -38.15 1.34 15.33
C LEU A 965 -39.35 0.94 14.48
N TYR A 966 -40.23 1.89 14.18
CA TYR A 966 -41.23 1.77 13.13
C TYR A 966 -40.69 2.45 11.88
N VAL A 967 -40.63 1.69 10.79
CA VAL A 967 -39.95 2.06 9.54
C VAL A 967 -40.96 1.98 8.41
N ALA A 968 -41.00 3.01 7.57
CA ALA A 968 -41.83 3.04 6.39
C ALA A 968 -41.37 1.99 5.36
N ALA A 969 -42.25 1.61 4.43
CA ALA A 969 -41.96 0.70 3.34
C ALA A 969 -40.74 1.08 2.48
N ASN A 970 -40.39 2.38 2.46
CA ASN A 970 -39.21 2.90 1.76
C ASN A 970 -37.89 2.82 2.57
N GLY A 971 -37.93 2.31 3.81
CA GLY A 971 -36.78 2.21 4.71
C GLY A 971 -36.53 3.43 5.61
N GLN A 972 -37.37 4.47 5.55
CA GLN A 972 -37.26 5.64 6.42
C GLN A 972 -37.76 5.32 7.85
N PRO A 973 -36.94 5.54 8.90
CA PRO A 973 -37.43 5.47 10.27
C PRO A 973 -38.46 6.57 10.53
N LEU A 974 -39.67 6.19 10.91
CA LEU A 974 -40.78 7.12 11.16
C LEU A 974 -40.92 7.46 12.63
N ALA A 975 -40.79 6.46 13.50
CA ALA A 975 -41.00 6.61 14.93
C ALA A 975 -40.22 5.57 15.73
N GLN A 976 -40.03 5.83 17.01
CA GLN A 976 -39.46 4.88 17.96
C GLN A 976 -40.54 4.45 18.95
N VAL A 977 -40.70 3.15 19.18
CA VAL A 977 -41.75 2.67 20.10
C VAL A 977 -41.44 3.12 21.54
N ALA A 978 -42.34 3.92 22.10
CA ALA A 978 -42.26 4.41 23.47
C ALA A 978 -43.04 3.48 24.39
N HIS A 979 -42.37 2.93 25.40
CA HIS A 979 -42.92 1.94 26.33
C HIS A 979 -42.60 2.26 27.79
N GLY A 980 -43.47 1.81 28.71
CA GLY A 980 -43.34 2.05 30.16
C GLY A 980 -42.41 1.09 30.93
N GLY A 981 -41.93 0.01 30.30
CA GLY A 981 -40.92 -0.92 30.86
C GLY A 981 -39.51 -0.66 30.34
N SER A 982 -38.52 -1.51 30.63
CA SER A 982 -37.23 -1.50 29.92
C SER A 982 -37.08 -2.77 29.09
N LEU A 983 -37.03 -2.66 27.76
CA LEU A 983 -36.48 -3.72 26.92
C LEU A 983 -34.98 -3.83 27.25
N ALA A 984 -34.47 -5.05 27.41
CA ALA A 984 -33.08 -5.31 27.77
C ALA A 984 -32.26 -5.75 26.56
N ALA A 985 -32.81 -6.65 25.76
CA ALA A 985 -32.26 -7.13 24.49
C ALA A 985 -33.41 -7.64 23.60
N PRO A 986 -34.15 -6.75 22.90
CA PRO A 986 -35.24 -7.15 22.01
C PRO A 986 -34.68 -7.84 20.77
N THR A 987 -34.66 -9.17 20.77
CA THR A 987 -34.02 -10.03 19.77
C THR A 987 -34.98 -10.72 18.83
N GLY A 988 -36.28 -10.60 19.03
CA GLY A 988 -37.29 -11.09 18.08
C GLY A 988 -38.47 -10.15 18.01
N VAL A 989 -39.03 -10.00 16.82
CA VAL A 989 -40.19 -9.14 16.61
C VAL A 989 -41.14 -9.80 15.62
N ALA A 990 -42.44 -9.74 15.90
CA ALA A 990 -43.50 -10.13 14.97
C ALA A 990 -44.63 -9.11 15.04
N ALA A 991 -45.23 -8.80 13.90
CA ALA A 991 -46.31 -7.83 13.82
C ALA A 991 -47.45 -8.38 12.95
N ALA A 992 -48.68 -8.11 13.35
CA ALA A 992 -49.88 -8.43 12.57
C ALA A 992 -50.91 -7.30 12.73
N ARG A 993 -51.61 -6.97 11.64
CA ARG A 993 -52.66 -5.97 11.63
C ARG A 993 -54.01 -6.64 11.49
N HIS A 994 -54.87 -6.52 12.50
CA HIS A 994 -56.23 -7.04 12.48
C HIS A 994 -57.23 -5.97 12.92
N ALA A 995 -58.34 -5.83 12.19
CA ALA A 995 -59.42 -4.87 12.45
C ALA A 995 -58.96 -3.41 12.68
N GLY A 996 -57.88 -2.99 11.99
CA GLY A 996 -57.32 -1.64 12.07
C GLY A 996 -56.25 -1.44 13.16
N ALA A 997 -56.14 -2.35 14.13
CA ALA A 997 -55.13 -2.28 15.19
C ALA A 997 -53.91 -3.15 14.85
N VAL A 998 -52.71 -2.72 15.27
CA VAL A 998 -51.48 -3.51 15.11
C VAL A 998 -51.14 -4.19 16.43
N THR A 999 -51.01 -5.51 16.38
CA THR A 999 -50.48 -6.33 17.47
C THR A 999 -49.00 -6.54 17.20
N LEU A 1000 -48.16 -6.16 18.17
CA LEU A 1000 -46.71 -6.27 18.10
C LEU A 1000 -46.24 -7.22 19.21
N ALA A 1001 -45.59 -8.32 18.84
CA ALA A 1001 -44.95 -9.23 19.79
C ALA A 1001 -43.44 -9.05 19.75
N VAL A 1002 -42.81 -9.07 20.92
CA VAL A 1002 -41.37 -8.83 21.08
C VAL A 1002 -40.79 -9.87 22.02
N ALA A 1003 -39.77 -10.59 21.57
CA ALA A 1003 -38.98 -11.49 22.38
C ALA A 1003 -37.75 -10.77 22.91
N ASP A 1004 -37.47 -10.93 24.19
CA ASP A 1004 -36.31 -10.37 24.85
C ASP A 1004 -35.44 -11.50 25.41
N SER A 1005 -34.30 -11.74 24.75
CA SER A 1005 -33.42 -12.86 25.10
C SER A 1005 -32.79 -12.71 26.48
N ALA A 1006 -32.51 -11.47 26.89
CA ALA A 1006 -31.85 -11.17 28.16
C ALA A 1006 -32.76 -11.40 29.38
N THR A 1007 -34.05 -11.15 29.24
CA THR A 1007 -35.04 -11.34 30.31
C THR A 1007 -35.81 -12.66 30.18
N CYS A 1008 -35.67 -13.38 29.06
CA CYS A 1008 -36.44 -14.58 28.73
C CYS A 1008 -37.95 -14.32 28.75
N GLN A 1009 -38.36 -13.16 28.25
CA GLN A 1009 -39.75 -12.73 28.19
C GLN A 1009 -40.20 -12.55 26.76
N VAL A 1010 -41.48 -12.79 26.53
CA VAL A 1010 -42.19 -12.38 25.32
C VAL A 1010 -43.28 -11.40 25.75
N THR A 1011 -43.28 -10.22 25.15
CA THR A 1011 -44.25 -9.16 25.45
C THR A 1011 -45.12 -8.88 24.24
N ILE A 1012 -46.41 -8.61 24.47
CA ILE A 1012 -47.42 -8.40 23.42
C ILE A 1012 -48.04 -7.04 23.63
N TRP A 1013 -47.91 -6.18 22.63
CA TRP A 1013 -48.26 -4.76 22.68
C TRP A 1013 -49.33 -4.46 21.63
N GLN A 1014 -50.19 -3.50 21.93
CA GLN A 1014 -51.10 -2.91 20.95
C GLN A 1014 -50.52 -1.56 20.52
N VAL A 1015 -50.32 -1.37 19.22
CA VAL A 1015 -49.72 -0.15 18.66
C VAL A 1015 -50.76 0.65 17.90
N ALA A 1016 -50.87 1.94 18.21
CA ALA A 1016 -51.75 2.88 17.53
C ALA A 1016 -50.96 3.66 16.46
N LEU A 1017 -51.13 3.30 15.19
CA LEU A 1017 -50.40 3.93 14.08
C LEU A 1017 -51.03 5.25 13.60
N ASP A 1018 -52.25 5.56 14.01
CA ASP A 1018 -53.03 6.72 13.56
C ASP A 1018 -52.40 8.07 13.92
N GLN A 1019 -51.40 8.09 14.80
CA GLN A 1019 -50.69 9.31 15.23
C GLN A 1019 -49.39 9.59 14.47
N VAL A 1020 -48.96 8.72 13.56
CA VAL A 1020 -47.75 8.92 12.77
C VAL A 1020 -48.11 9.75 11.54
N ALA A 1021 -47.80 11.05 11.55
CA ALA A 1021 -47.99 11.91 10.41
C ALA A 1021 -47.09 11.44 9.25
N ARG A 1022 -47.70 10.97 8.16
CA ARG A 1022 -47.02 10.71 6.88
C ARG A 1022 -46.97 12.03 6.11
N GLU A 1023 -46.07 12.94 6.46
CA GLU A 1023 -45.78 14.16 5.68
C GLU A 1023 -44.69 13.91 4.64
#